data_AF-A0A397QUQ0-F1
#
_entry.id   AF-A0A397QUQ0-F1
#
_cell.length_a   1.000
_cell.length_b   1.000
_cell.length_c   1.000
_cell.angle_alpha   90.00
_cell.angle_beta   90.00
_cell.angle_gamma   90.00
#
_symmetry.space_group_name_H-M   'P 1'
#
loop_
_entity.id
_entity.type
_entity.pdbx_description
1 polymer ?
#
loop_
_entity_poly.entity_id
_entity_poly.type
_entity_poly.pdbx_seq_one_letter_code
_entity_poly.pdbx_strand_id
1 'polypeptide(L)'
;MSKKTLFLILILPFALAISFFAVSEYLVTKVKADIQNISWEYKNNEVYALSEGEVLLDATPVLADGEEDVDATLTWDVKNLDDAEDAHASIRFDGENYYLVLESIGNVLVSVTNSSGNISKSFNVKIYEGGVVSINTKRLRSQNSIEGHDYYGEYDFNGTKEIPASFYLDVTVKPFDVMNYITIETSNNIEYNDLTGKVTILSSGESYIRYKSNEENYVETEEYDFTVIKDGYNVYSYNDLLNCTNKSDAGKIVCLQANLEAFNNTYSSDLSKMDETTELFGNYNPKTKKYSFNKEVYRFLSTYNTNFIDQYNEKNSDKISKELIAGIHIQKDFYGNGYIINEHNLTYPTKTLSTDEYLVALGEDDLFRGPLPYIIIGTNGLPIVKAYGQDNVGFYVDGDNITLRDVYFKNCNYSSTLENNDYTGTVVELNGDNIKVLNSHLTSGRVVLRSYSNKNTIIENTLMEKGREFIARIGSNEFVGIDSTKQIEFSFKGHDYSYSYDEFFIDQNKDNWNLNRISAALLKTSYVTVNEEDKNLSDSDRLVLARILNGILSDTSLVTENNTPIYKNEITFKDCIFYQSGLFSIGLDTIFNGPYMFDGSPVKSVLQNLESEGIVIPNKISGTNYPSILHLEGETEFYDYKTIDQVNLSCLIDTTYLNQTINDILGSEQEQKLTIDDFFPVKIILDRRCKEEGYYYTDSSTNYVSTPFALFGGGINHSLIDTENLSNKDKLIQNIKLDIYEEVLTKTTSDQGQTIVVKGANVLKKCVSMALGFEPFDLMTYKDGYLFNEAIPIQKLKARAK
;
A
#
# COMPACT_ATOMS: atom_id res chain seq x y z
N MET A 1 -24.79 -44.82 -6.48
CA MET A 1 -23.34 -44.71 -6.77
C MET A 1 -22.66 -46.06 -6.62
N SER A 2 -21.73 -46.41 -7.52
CA SER A 2 -20.98 -47.67 -7.41
C SER A 2 -19.80 -47.52 -6.45
N LYS A 3 -19.43 -48.58 -5.71
CA LYS A 3 -18.32 -48.58 -4.74
C LYS A 3 -16.95 -48.19 -5.35
N LYS A 4 -16.78 -48.26 -6.67
CA LYS A 4 -15.58 -47.78 -7.37
C LYS A 4 -15.50 -46.24 -7.46
N THR A 5 -16.64 -45.56 -7.55
CA THR A 5 -16.72 -44.08 -7.59
C THR A 5 -16.32 -43.47 -6.24
N LEU A 6 -16.71 -44.12 -5.14
CA LEU A 6 -16.35 -43.67 -3.78
C LEU A 6 -14.84 -43.83 -3.50
N PHE A 7 -14.21 -44.88 -4.03
CA PHE A 7 -12.78 -45.16 -3.83
C PHE A 7 -11.88 -44.24 -4.67
N LEU A 8 -12.34 -43.78 -5.84
CA LEU A 8 -11.65 -42.74 -6.61
C LEU A 8 -11.77 -41.37 -5.93
N ILE A 9 -12.96 -40.98 -5.46
CA ILE A 9 -13.20 -39.68 -4.80
C ILE A 9 -12.38 -39.52 -3.50
N LEU A 10 -12.07 -40.62 -2.80
CA LEU A 10 -11.30 -40.58 -1.55
C LEU A 10 -9.77 -40.56 -1.76
N ILE A 11 -9.26 -40.99 -2.91
CA ILE A 11 -7.81 -41.09 -3.18
C ILE A 11 -7.33 -39.99 -4.14
N LEU A 12 -8.20 -39.47 -5.01
CA LEU A 12 -7.86 -38.39 -5.95
C LEU A 12 -7.40 -37.09 -5.27
N PRO A 13 -8.03 -36.60 -4.18
CA PRO A 13 -7.60 -35.37 -3.52
C PRO A 13 -6.17 -35.49 -2.97
N PHE A 14 -5.81 -36.67 -2.47
CA PHE A 14 -4.48 -36.94 -1.91
C PHE A 14 -3.41 -37.19 -2.98
N ALA A 15 -3.78 -37.81 -4.10
CA ALA A 15 -2.86 -38.04 -5.22
C ALA A 15 -2.64 -36.78 -6.06
N LEU A 16 -3.65 -35.90 -6.21
CA LEU A 16 -3.54 -34.63 -6.92
C LEU A 16 -2.79 -33.56 -6.11
N ALA A 17 -2.98 -33.52 -4.79
CA ALA A 17 -2.22 -32.63 -3.89
C ALA A 17 -0.70 -32.89 -3.92
N ILE A 18 -0.27 -34.11 -4.28
CA ILE A 18 1.15 -34.50 -4.37
C ILE A 18 1.69 -34.38 -5.82
N SER A 19 0.82 -34.31 -6.84
CA SER A 19 1.22 -34.38 -8.26
C SER A 19 1.12 -33.05 -9.03
N PHE A 20 0.44 -32.02 -8.51
CA PHE A 20 0.22 -30.74 -9.20
C PHE A 20 0.77 -29.51 -8.46
N PHE A 21 1.90 -29.66 -7.78
CA PHE A 21 2.74 -28.51 -7.36
C PHE A 21 3.43 -27.79 -8.55
N ALA A 22 2.96 -28.02 -9.79
CA ALA A 22 3.64 -27.64 -11.01
C ALA A 22 2.75 -26.81 -11.94
N VAL A 23 3.09 -25.52 -11.98
CA VAL A 23 2.92 -24.56 -13.08
C VAL A 23 1.48 -24.15 -13.40
N SER A 24 0.91 -23.29 -12.56
CA SER A 24 0.19 -22.14 -13.13
C SER A 24 1.23 -21.25 -13.82
N GLU A 25 1.01 -20.88 -15.08
CA GLU A 25 1.71 -19.76 -15.71
C GLU A 25 1.35 -18.49 -14.91
N TYR A 26 2.16 -18.15 -13.90
CA TYR A 26 2.07 -16.84 -13.28
C TYR A 26 2.60 -15.84 -14.30
N LEU A 27 1.76 -14.89 -14.70
CA LEU A 27 2.26 -13.69 -15.36
C LEU A 27 2.98 -12.89 -14.28
N VAL A 28 4.32 -12.93 -14.31
CA VAL A 28 5.17 -12.18 -13.39
C VAL A 28 5.23 -10.73 -13.86
N THR A 29 4.72 -9.81 -13.03
CA THR A 29 4.76 -8.38 -13.30
C THR A 29 6.08 -7.82 -12.82
N LYS A 30 7.06 -7.80 -13.72
CA LYS A 30 8.33 -7.14 -13.45
C LYS A 30 8.15 -5.62 -13.45
N VAL A 31 8.67 -5.01 -12.42
CA VAL A 31 8.83 -3.56 -12.30
C VAL A 31 10.31 -3.20 -12.43
N LYS A 32 10.60 -1.92 -12.68
CA LYS A 32 11.98 -1.44 -12.78
C LYS A 32 12.73 -1.79 -11.48
N ALA A 33 13.77 -2.62 -11.62
CA ALA A 33 14.68 -3.01 -10.55
C ALA A 33 15.36 -1.76 -9.96
N ASP A 34 15.44 -1.67 -8.64
CA ASP A 34 16.04 -0.54 -7.93
C ASP A 34 16.89 -1.02 -6.76
N ILE A 35 17.81 -0.18 -6.29
CA ILE A 35 18.64 -0.46 -5.12
C ILE A 35 17.77 -0.43 -3.85
N GLN A 36 18.22 -1.07 -2.76
CA GLN A 36 17.55 -1.01 -1.45
C GLN A 36 17.97 0.24 -0.66
N ASN A 37 19.25 0.61 -0.77
CA ASN A 37 19.85 1.68 0.01
C ASN A 37 21.22 2.07 -0.59
N ILE A 38 21.87 3.07 0.00
CA ILE A 38 23.24 3.48 -0.29
C ILE A 38 24.08 3.28 0.98
N SER A 39 25.20 2.58 0.89
CA SER A 39 26.14 2.37 2.00
C SER A 39 27.37 3.27 1.84
N TRP A 40 27.79 3.91 2.94
CA TRP A 40 28.97 4.77 3.03
C TRP A 40 29.36 4.98 4.51
N GLU A 41 30.43 5.73 4.79
CA GLU A 41 30.91 5.99 6.16
C GLU A 41 30.89 7.47 6.59
N TYR A 42 30.24 8.36 5.81
CA TYR A 42 30.19 9.78 6.15
C TYR A 42 29.31 10.07 7.38
N LYS A 43 29.80 10.94 8.26
CA LYS A 43 29.02 11.56 9.35
C LYS A 43 28.02 12.57 8.79
N ASN A 44 27.09 13.03 9.63
CA ASN A 44 26.13 14.06 9.23
C ASN A 44 26.83 15.40 8.91
N ASN A 45 27.87 15.73 9.67
CA ASN A 45 28.70 16.93 9.49
C ASN A 45 30.18 16.54 9.39
N GLU A 46 30.72 16.60 8.17
CA GLU A 46 32.13 16.38 7.84
C GLU A 46 32.91 17.69 7.79
N VAL A 47 34.23 17.63 8.01
CA VAL A 47 35.12 18.80 7.97
C VAL A 47 36.36 18.53 7.13
N TYR A 48 36.62 19.38 6.14
CA TYR A 48 37.79 19.30 5.26
C TYR A 48 38.54 20.63 5.23
N ALA A 49 39.86 20.57 5.31
CA ALA A 49 40.67 21.77 5.16
C ALA A 49 40.74 22.17 3.68
N LEU A 50 40.62 23.46 3.35
CA LEU A 50 40.75 23.97 1.98
C LEU A 50 42.08 23.53 1.33
N SER A 51 43.13 23.36 2.13
CA SER A 51 44.42 22.86 1.68
C SER A 51 44.43 21.40 1.17
N GLU A 52 43.39 20.62 1.45
CA GLU A 52 43.24 19.25 0.93
C GLU A 52 42.98 19.25 -0.59
N GLY A 53 42.38 20.32 -1.12
CA GLY A 53 42.15 20.54 -2.55
C GLY A 53 41.05 19.66 -3.15
N GLU A 54 41.19 18.34 -3.09
CA GLU A 54 40.19 17.38 -3.58
C GLU A 54 40.02 16.21 -2.60
N VAL A 55 38.78 15.79 -2.36
CA VAL A 55 38.42 14.68 -1.47
C VAL A 55 37.68 13.61 -2.26
N LEU A 56 38.05 12.33 -2.10
CA LEU A 56 37.37 11.21 -2.75
C LEU A 56 35.97 11.01 -2.16
N LEU A 57 34.98 10.84 -3.02
CA LEU A 57 33.61 10.49 -2.66
C LEU A 57 33.36 8.99 -2.87
N ASP A 58 33.01 8.28 -1.80
CA ASP A 58 32.84 6.83 -1.79
C ASP A 58 31.46 6.43 -1.27
N ALA A 59 30.70 5.72 -2.10
CA ALA A 59 29.40 5.16 -1.76
C ALA A 59 29.14 3.92 -2.60
N THR A 60 28.54 2.91 -1.98
CA THR A 60 28.20 1.65 -2.63
C THR A 60 26.68 1.43 -2.63
N PRO A 61 26.07 1.12 -3.78
CA PRO A 61 24.66 0.75 -3.84
C PRO A 61 24.43 -0.59 -3.12
N VAL A 62 23.39 -0.66 -2.29
CA VAL A 62 22.96 -1.89 -1.62
C VAL A 62 21.88 -2.56 -2.47
N LEU A 63 22.17 -3.75 -2.99
CA LEU A 63 21.23 -4.49 -3.84
C LEU A 63 20.32 -5.41 -3.01
N ALA A 64 19.16 -5.75 -3.56
CA ALA A 64 18.30 -6.78 -2.98
C ALA A 64 18.89 -8.17 -3.24
N ASP A 65 18.64 -9.12 -2.33
CA ASP A 65 19.01 -10.51 -2.54
C ASP A 65 18.31 -11.10 -3.77
N GLY A 66 19.09 -11.67 -4.70
CA GLY A 66 18.57 -12.34 -5.90
C GLY A 66 18.31 -11.43 -7.11
N GLU A 67 18.59 -10.13 -7.02
CA GLU A 67 18.44 -9.20 -8.14
C GLU A 67 19.79 -8.97 -8.85
N GLU A 68 19.91 -9.40 -10.10
CA GLU A 68 21.17 -9.30 -10.88
C GLU A 68 21.18 -8.17 -11.93
N ASP A 69 20.02 -7.58 -12.26
CA ASP A 69 19.86 -6.57 -13.33
C ASP A 69 19.26 -5.25 -12.78
N VAL A 70 19.92 -4.71 -11.75
CA VAL A 70 19.56 -3.43 -11.10
C VAL A 70 20.45 -2.32 -11.66
N ASP A 71 19.86 -1.19 -12.07
CA ASP A 71 20.63 0.02 -12.34
C ASP A 71 21.19 0.58 -11.02
N ALA A 72 22.46 0.25 -10.78
CA ALA A 72 23.17 0.60 -9.56
C ALA A 72 23.94 1.94 -9.69
N THR A 73 23.63 2.75 -10.70
CA THR A 73 24.32 4.02 -10.95
C THR A 73 24.00 5.03 -9.85
N LEU A 74 25.05 5.61 -9.27
CA LEU A 74 24.97 6.68 -8.29
C LEU A 74 25.47 7.99 -8.89
N THR A 75 24.71 9.07 -8.70
CA THR A 75 25.07 10.41 -9.14
C THR A 75 25.25 11.32 -7.93
N TRP A 76 26.37 12.04 -7.90
CA TRP A 76 26.71 12.97 -6.83
C TRP A 76 26.38 14.41 -7.23
N ASP A 77 25.92 15.19 -6.26
CA ASP A 77 25.62 16.61 -6.40
C ASP A 77 26.08 17.40 -5.16
N VAL A 78 26.36 18.68 -5.34
CA VAL A 78 26.80 19.58 -4.27
C VAL A 78 26.10 20.93 -4.37
N LYS A 79 25.67 21.46 -3.21
CA LYS A 79 25.00 22.76 -3.11
C LYS A 79 25.53 23.57 -1.94
N ASN A 80 25.79 24.86 -2.14
CA ASN A 80 26.04 25.80 -1.04
C ASN A 80 24.86 25.81 -0.05
N LEU A 81 25.18 25.83 1.25
CA LEU A 81 24.19 25.97 2.31
C LEU A 81 23.90 27.43 2.65
N ASP A 82 24.75 28.35 2.21
CA ASP A 82 24.56 29.80 2.30
C ASP A 82 24.14 30.41 0.95
N ASP A 83 23.90 31.72 0.96
CA ASP A 83 23.46 32.49 -0.21
C ASP A 83 24.63 32.95 -1.11
N ALA A 84 25.82 32.33 -0.99
CA ALA A 84 26.97 32.71 -1.79
C ALA A 84 26.75 32.41 -3.29
N GLU A 85 27.06 33.38 -4.16
CA GLU A 85 26.96 33.23 -5.62
C GLU A 85 28.04 32.29 -6.17
N ASP A 86 29.24 32.33 -5.60
CA ASP A 86 30.37 31.48 -5.98
C ASP A 86 30.27 30.12 -5.26
N ALA A 87 30.55 29.04 -5.98
CA ALA A 87 30.54 27.70 -5.40
C ALA A 87 31.66 27.54 -4.36
N HIS A 88 31.34 26.94 -3.21
CA HIS A 88 32.36 26.54 -2.23
C HIS A 88 33.04 25.23 -2.60
N ALA A 89 32.34 24.37 -3.35
CA ALA A 89 32.86 23.13 -3.88
C ALA A 89 32.14 22.72 -5.17
N SER A 90 32.79 21.85 -5.94
CA SER A 90 32.23 21.24 -7.15
C SER A 90 32.48 19.73 -7.19
N ILE A 91 31.67 19.00 -7.97
CA ILE A 91 31.84 17.57 -8.20
C ILE A 91 32.67 17.35 -9.47
N ARG A 92 33.76 16.58 -9.36
CA ARG A 92 34.58 16.15 -10.49
C ARG A 92 34.51 14.63 -10.64
N PHE A 93 34.10 14.15 -11.80
CA PHE A 93 34.17 12.73 -12.18
C PHE A 93 35.32 12.51 -13.16
N ASP A 94 36.20 11.55 -12.87
CA ASP A 94 37.37 11.25 -13.72
C ASP A 94 37.18 10.08 -14.68
N GLY A 95 36.01 9.42 -14.64
CA GLY A 95 35.70 8.21 -15.39
C GLY A 95 35.59 6.96 -14.52
N GLU A 96 36.11 6.99 -13.29
CA GLU A 96 36.05 5.89 -12.33
C GLU A 96 35.52 6.36 -10.97
N ASN A 97 36.01 7.50 -10.49
CA ASN A 97 35.72 8.01 -9.16
C ASN A 97 35.14 9.43 -9.18
N TYR A 98 34.33 9.73 -8.16
CA TYR A 98 33.85 11.08 -7.89
C TYR A 98 34.73 11.75 -6.84
N TYR A 99 34.99 13.03 -7.03
CA TYR A 99 35.74 13.87 -6.11
C TYR A 99 34.96 15.14 -5.78
N LEU A 100 35.01 15.54 -4.51
CA LEU A 100 34.61 16.86 -4.06
C LEU A 100 35.83 17.79 -4.17
N VAL A 101 35.77 18.75 -5.09
CA VAL A 101 36.82 19.77 -5.29
C VAL A 101 36.51 20.95 -4.38
N LEU A 102 37.44 21.31 -3.49
CA LEU A 102 37.29 22.37 -2.51
C LEU A 102 37.78 23.69 -3.12
N GLU A 103 36.88 24.67 -3.27
CA GLU A 103 37.17 25.91 -4.01
C GLU A 103 37.32 27.12 -3.08
N SER A 104 36.50 27.20 -2.02
CA SER A 104 36.57 28.28 -1.03
C SER A 104 36.01 27.86 0.33
N ILE A 105 36.27 28.67 1.35
CA ILE A 105 35.72 28.48 2.71
C ILE A 105 34.20 28.64 2.65
N GLY A 106 33.47 27.71 3.28
CA GLY A 106 32.02 27.74 3.34
C GLY A 106 31.42 26.39 3.73
N ASN A 107 30.10 26.32 3.73
CA ASN A 107 29.33 25.12 4.08
C ASN A 107 28.57 24.62 2.85
N VAL A 108 28.69 23.33 2.55
CA VAL A 108 27.99 22.70 1.42
C VAL A 108 27.23 21.45 1.85
N LEU A 109 26.11 21.18 1.19
CA LEU A 109 25.42 19.91 1.24
C LEU A 109 25.92 19.03 0.08
N VAL A 110 26.51 17.90 0.41
CA VAL A 110 26.89 16.87 -0.57
C VAL A 110 25.80 15.80 -0.55
N SER A 111 25.30 15.42 -1.72
CA SER A 111 24.26 14.40 -1.86
C SER A 111 24.62 13.37 -2.92
N VAL A 112 24.13 12.16 -2.72
CA VAL A 112 24.22 11.06 -3.69
C VAL A 112 22.83 10.48 -3.89
N THR A 113 22.47 10.21 -5.13
CA THR A 113 21.13 9.72 -5.50
C THR A 113 21.23 8.62 -6.55
N ASN A 114 20.34 7.64 -6.48
CA ASN A 114 20.18 6.61 -7.51
C ASN A 114 19.54 7.19 -8.80
N SER A 115 19.56 6.42 -9.88
CA SER A 115 18.99 6.87 -11.15
C SER A 115 17.48 7.13 -11.12
N SER A 116 16.74 6.44 -10.24
CA SER A 116 15.30 6.63 -10.07
C SER A 116 14.95 7.84 -9.19
N GLY A 117 15.89 8.41 -8.43
CA GLY A 117 15.67 9.61 -7.61
C GLY A 117 15.03 9.38 -6.23
N ASN A 118 14.42 8.23 -5.98
CA ASN A 118 13.75 7.88 -4.72
C ASN A 118 14.70 7.52 -3.58
N ILE A 119 15.96 7.18 -3.86
CA ILE A 119 16.94 6.81 -2.84
C ILE A 119 18.06 7.82 -2.88
N SER A 120 18.17 8.60 -1.80
CA SER A 120 19.16 9.64 -1.68
C SER A 120 19.71 9.72 -0.26
N LYS A 121 21.02 9.94 -0.16
CA LYS A 121 21.67 10.28 1.10
C LYS A 121 22.44 11.59 0.94
N SER A 122 22.62 12.29 2.06
CA SER A 122 23.34 13.55 2.07
C SER A 122 24.06 13.78 3.39
N PHE A 123 25.13 14.55 3.35
CA PHE A 123 25.86 15.05 4.52
C PHE A 123 26.33 16.49 4.27
N ASN A 124 26.53 17.22 5.36
CA ASN A 124 27.09 18.57 5.30
C ASN A 124 28.61 18.48 5.33
N VAL A 125 29.26 19.34 4.57
CA VAL A 125 30.71 19.52 4.57
C VAL A 125 31.02 20.96 4.94
N LYS A 126 31.91 21.12 5.92
CA LYS A 126 32.49 22.42 6.28
C LYS A 126 33.90 22.53 5.75
N ILE A 127 34.13 23.52 4.90
CA ILE A 127 35.43 23.81 4.30
C ILE A 127 36.09 24.92 5.09
N TYR A 128 37.27 24.68 5.65
CA TYR A 128 37.95 25.63 6.55
C TYR A 128 39.42 25.86 6.20
N GLU A 129 39.96 27.03 6.54
CA GLU A 129 41.40 27.35 6.39
C GLU A 129 42.09 27.65 7.74
N GLY A 130 41.33 28.05 8.77
CA GLY A 130 41.83 28.39 10.10
C GLY A 130 41.39 27.39 11.17
N GLY A 131 40.14 27.53 11.65
CA GLY A 131 39.55 26.65 12.64
C GLY A 131 38.09 26.31 12.36
N VAL A 132 37.64 25.14 12.84
CA VAL A 132 36.29 24.63 12.64
C VAL A 132 35.81 23.87 13.87
N VAL A 133 34.51 23.99 14.14
CA VAL A 133 33.76 23.13 15.05
C VAL A 133 32.70 22.39 14.23
N SER A 134 32.64 21.07 14.41
CA SER A 134 31.57 20.22 13.89
C SER A 134 30.98 19.40 15.02
N ILE A 135 29.65 19.42 15.13
CA ILE A 135 28.90 18.64 16.10
C ILE A 135 28.20 17.51 15.37
N ASN A 136 28.42 16.27 15.82
CA ASN A 136 27.64 15.11 15.40
C ASN A 136 27.03 14.44 16.63
N THR A 137 25.94 13.70 16.47
CA THR A 137 25.50 12.75 17.48
C THR A 137 26.38 11.50 17.43
N LYS A 138 26.71 10.93 18.60
CA LYS A 138 27.55 9.73 18.67
C LYS A 138 26.87 8.53 18.00
N ARG A 139 25.55 8.41 18.15
CA ARG A 139 24.73 7.58 17.28
C ARG A 139 24.23 8.49 16.16
N LEU A 140 24.79 8.31 14.97
CA LEU A 140 24.53 9.19 13.83
C LEU A 140 23.04 9.27 13.54
N ARG A 141 22.62 10.47 13.14
CA ARG A 141 21.27 10.77 12.73
C ARG A 141 20.95 10.04 11.42
N SER A 142 19.69 9.62 11.26
CA SER A 142 19.23 9.06 9.98
C SER A 142 19.42 10.04 8.82
N GLN A 143 20.06 9.56 7.76
CA GLN A 143 20.24 10.30 6.51
C GLN A 143 19.01 10.22 5.58
N ASN A 144 18.02 9.40 5.94
CA ASN A 144 16.75 9.28 5.24
C ASN A 144 15.71 10.30 5.73
N SER A 145 16.01 11.06 6.79
CA SER A 145 15.13 12.11 7.31
C SER A 145 14.76 13.10 6.21
N ILE A 146 13.46 13.34 6.06
CA ILE A 146 12.91 14.36 5.17
C ILE A 146 12.97 15.72 5.87
N GLU A 147 12.65 15.76 7.17
CA GLU A 147 12.53 17.00 7.92
C GLU A 147 13.87 17.64 8.29
N GLY A 148 14.91 16.84 8.53
CA GLY A 148 16.20 17.41 8.92
C GLY A 148 16.22 18.02 10.34
N HIS A 149 15.18 17.79 11.16
CA HIS A 149 15.14 18.08 12.60
C HIS A 149 15.18 16.82 13.49
N ASP A 150 15.81 16.89 14.67
CA ASP A 150 15.90 15.75 15.60
C ASP A 150 14.92 15.88 16.78
N TYR A 151 14.17 14.81 17.06
CA TYR A 151 13.24 14.73 18.18
C TYR A 151 13.71 13.72 19.22
N TYR A 152 13.77 14.15 20.49
CA TYR A 152 14.08 13.28 21.63
C TYR A 152 12.91 13.21 22.60
N GLY A 153 12.71 12.06 23.23
CA GLY A 153 11.81 11.91 24.37
C GLY A 153 12.41 12.36 25.69
N GLU A 154 11.56 12.63 26.69
CA GLU A 154 11.98 12.86 28.08
C GLU A 154 12.53 11.60 28.75
N TYR A 155 12.22 10.42 28.21
CA TYR A 155 12.52 9.12 28.81
C TYR A 155 13.25 8.16 27.88
N ASP A 156 14.16 7.37 28.46
CA ASP A 156 14.74 6.17 27.86
C ASP A 156 14.22 4.92 28.61
N PHE A 157 14.48 3.73 28.05
CA PHE A 157 14.26 2.46 28.73
C PHE A 157 15.56 1.82 29.23
N ASN A 158 15.47 1.19 30.40
CA ASN A 158 16.40 0.16 30.86
C ASN A 158 15.60 -1.13 31.10
N GLY A 159 15.52 -1.97 30.07
CA GLY A 159 14.59 -3.09 30.03
C GLY A 159 13.15 -2.57 29.92
N THR A 160 12.32 -2.81 30.93
CA THR A 160 10.95 -2.26 31.00
C THR A 160 10.85 -1.02 31.90
N LYS A 161 11.96 -0.62 32.53
CA LYS A 161 11.97 0.51 33.47
C LYS A 161 12.27 1.81 32.72
N GLU A 162 11.45 2.81 32.99
CA GLU A 162 11.60 4.17 32.47
C GLU A 162 12.67 4.92 33.29
N ILE A 163 13.57 5.62 32.60
CA ILE A 163 14.62 6.45 33.19
C ILE A 163 14.70 7.79 32.44
N PRO A 164 15.21 8.87 33.07
CA PRO A 164 15.44 10.13 32.37
C PRO A 164 16.37 9.95 31.16
N ALA A 165 16.03 10.59 30.05
CA ALA A 165 16.74 10.43 28.80
C ALA A 165 18.13 11.10 28.80
N SER A 166 19.08 10.47 28.11
CA SER A 166 20.37 11.09 27.79
C SER A 166 20.99 10.54 26.52
N PHE A 167 21.75 11.36 25.81
CA PHE A 167 22.49 10.95 24.62
C PHE A 167 23.89 11.57 24.62
N TYR A 168 24.71 11.25 23.61
CA TYR A 168 26.09 11.71 23.51
C TYR A 168 26.33 12.39 22.17
N LEU A 169 27.05 13.50 22.20
CA LEU A 169 27.61 14.17 21.04
C LEU A 169 29.07 13.76 20.81
N ASP A 170 29.47 13.74 19.55
CA ASP A 170 30.84 13.66 19.07
C ASP A 170 31.23 15.00 18.44
N VAL A 171 31.98 15.81 19.20
CA VAL A 171 32.36 17.17 18.79
C VAL A 171 33.79 17.18 18.30
N THR A 172 33.96 17.59 17.05
CA THR A 172 35.27 17.75 16.42
C THR A 172 35.67 19.22 16.40
N VAL A 173 36.84 19.53 16.96
CA VAL A 173 37.46 20.86 16.91
C VAL A 173 38.82 20.75 16.24
N LYS A 174 39.02 21.50 15.16
CA LYS A 174 40.30 21.54 14.43
C LYS A 174 40.74 22.98 14.17
N PRO A 175 42.03 23.32 14.36
CA PRO A 175 42.99 22.59 15.20
C PRO A 175 42.56 22.63 16.68
N PHE A 176 43.04 21.67 17.48
CA PHE A 176 42.60 21.50 18.88
C PHE A 176 42.76 22.77 19.75
N ASP A 177 43.78 23.58 19.49
CA ASP A 177 44.06 24.81 20.26
C ASP A 177 42.95 25.86 20.16
N VAL A 178 42.10 25.75 19.13
CA VAL A 178 40.89 26.57 18.95
C VAL A 178 39.94 26.44 20.14
N MET A 179 39.92 25.30 20.83
CA MET A 179 39.03 25.04 21.96
C MET A 179 39.19 26.07 23.09
N ASN A 180 40.38 26.65 23.26
CA ASN A 180 40.63 27.67 24.28
C ASN A 180 39.86 28.98 24.03
N TYR A 181 39.38 29.19 22.80
CA TYR A 181 38.64 30.38 22.39
C TYR A 181 37.14 30.13 22.29
N ILE A 182 36.65 28.95 22.66
CA ILE A 182 35.24 28.57 22.54
C ILE A 182 34.51 28.74 23.88
N THR A 183 33.32 29.30 23.82
CA THR A 183 32.29 29.23 24.87
C THR A 183 31.17 28.30 24.45
N ILE A 184 30.59 27.61 25.42
CA ILE A 184 29.47 26.70 25.21
C ILE A 184 28.24 27.29 25.89
N GLU A 185 27.18 27.50 25.12
CA GLU A 185 25.86 27.92 25.59
C GLU A 185 24.86 26.78 25.39
N THR A 186 23.94 26.58 26.34
CA THR A 186 22.89 25.56 26.23
C THR A 186 21.53 26.13 26.60
N SER A 187 20.47 25.50 26.11
CA SER A 187 19.12 25.77 26.61
C SER A 187 18.96 25.32 28.08
N ASN A 188 17.94 25.87 28.77
CA ASN A 188 17.72 25.62 30.20
C ASN A 188 17.13 24.22 30.52
N ASN A 189 16.68 23.50 29.49
CA ASN A 189 15.99 22.22 29.64
C ASN A 189 16.91 21.00 29.47
N ILE A 190 18.23 21.23 29.38
CA ILE A 190 19.25 20.18 29.29
C ILE A 190 20.45 20.50 30.20
N GLU A 191 21.22 19.46 30.53
CA GLU A 191 22.59 19.59 31.06
C GLU A 191 23.58 18.99 30.06
N TYR A 192 24.66 19.71 29.75
CA TYR A 192 25.70 19.26 28.84
C TYR A 192 27.05 19.13 29.55
N ASN A 193 27.70 17.96 29.38
CA ASN A 193 29.05 17.69 29.86
C ASN A 193 30.00 17.66 28.67
N ASP A 194 30.73 18.76 28.46
CA ASP A 194 31.67 18.97 27.36
C ASP A 194 32.86 18.00 27.34
N LEU A 195 33.28 17.47 28.49
CA LEU A 195 34.36 16.47 28.57
C LEU A 195 33.96 15.10 28.03
N THR A 196 32.68 14.74 28.15
CA THR A 196 32.17 13.41 27.75
C THR A 196 31.27 13.46 26.53
N GLY A 197 30.83 14.65 26.13
CA GLY A 197 29.78 14.87 25.14
C GLY A 197 28.37 14.51 25.62
N LYS A 198 28.17 14.20 26.91
CA LYS A 198 26.87 13.73 27.41
C LYS A 198 25.86 14.88 27.53
N VAL A 199 24.69 14.70 26.92
CA VAL A 199 23.50 15.55 27.07
C VAL A 199 22.49 14.83 27.95
N THR A 200 22.04 15.46 29.04
CA THR A 200 20.98 14.94 29.92
C THR A 200 19.74 15.79 29.76
N ILE A 201 18.60 15.16 29.51
CA ILE A 201 17.32 15.85 29.33
C ILE A 201 16.69 16.13 30.69
N LEU A 202 16.33 17.39 30.94
CA LEU A 202 15.66 17.82 32.18
C LEU A 202 14.15 18.00 32.00
N SER A 203 13.75 18.56 30.85
CA SER A 203 12.34 18.77 30.50
C SER A 203 12.15 18.94 28.99
N SER A 204 10.90 18.79 28.54
CA SER A 204 10.45 19.07 27.17
C SER A 204 10.62 20.53 26.72
N GLY A 205 10.66 20.72 25.40
CA GLY A 205 10.80 22.02 24.72
C GLY A 205 11.94 22.04 23.70
N GLU A 206 12.08 23.16 22.99
CA GLU A 206 13.20 23.42 22.08
C GLU A 206 14.52 23.46 22.86
N SER A 207 15.54 22.81 22.32
CA SER A 207 16.85 22.65 22.93
C SER A 207 17.96 22.97 21.94
N TYR A 208 19.06 23.48 22.48
CA TYR A 208 20.26 23.72 21.67
C TYR A 208 21.53 23.58 22.51
N ILE A 209 22.62 23.23 21.82
CA ILE A 209 24.00 23.35 22.32
C ILE A 209 24.78 24.14 21.29
N ARG A 210 25.33 25.28 21.71
CA ARG A 210 25.98 26.25 20.84
C ARG A 210 27.44 26.44 21.24
N TYR A 211 28.33 26.27 20.27
CA TYR A 211 29.76 26.51 20.36
C TYR A 211 30.07 27.86 19.70
N LYS A 212 30.52 28.84 20.49
CA LYS A 212 30.76 30.21 20.02
C LYS A 212 32.19 30.65 20.28
N SER A 213 32.84 31.21 19.25
CA SER A 213 34.15 31.84 19.40
C SER A 213 34.08 33.13 20.22
N ASN A 214 35.04 33.30 21.13
CA ASN A 214 35.28 34.53 21.90
C ASN A 214 36.03 35.59 21.09
N GLU A 215 36.66 35.20 19.99
CA GLU A 215 37.28 36.12 19.04
C GLU A 215 36.44 36.20 17.76
N GLU A 216 36.04 37.41 17.37
CA GLU A 216 35.27 37.65 16.15
C GLU A 216 36.02 37.08 14.92
N ASN A 217 35.29 36.31 14.10
CA ASN A 217 35.75 35.75 12.81
C ASN A 217 36.86 34.68 12.87
N TYR A 218 37.15 34.10 14.05
CA TYR A 218 38.13 33.01 14.14
C TYR A 218 37.53 31.62 13.83
N VAL A 219 36.30 31.37 14.31
CA VAL A 219 35.51 30.16 14.03
C VAL A 219 34.04 30.56 13.95
N GLU A 220 33.31 30.02 12.97
CA GLU A 220 31.87 30.19 12.89
C GLU A 220 31.16 29.60 14.10
N THR A 221 30.06 30.23 14.51
CA THR A 221 29.23 29.68 15.58
C THR A 221 28.59 28.40 15.09
N GLU A 222 28.75 27.33 15.85
CA GLU A 222 28.13 26.05 15.55
C GLU A 222 27.04 25.74 16.56
N GLU A 223 25.89 25.28 16.06
CA GLU A 223 24.74 24.93 16.88
C GLU A 223 24.23 23.54 16.53
N TYR A 224 23.88 22.77 17.55
CA TYR A 224 23.06 21.58 17.43
C TYR A 224 21.72 21.85 18.11
N ASP A 225 20.68 22.00 17.31
CA ASP A 225 19.30 22.20 17.73
C ASP A 225 18.46 20.93 17.61
N PHE A 226 17.52 20.75 18.54
CA PHE A 226 16.62 19.60 18.60
C PHE A 226 15.40 19.92 19.48
N THR A 227 14.33 19.14 19.38
CA THR A 227 13.16 19.30 20.25
C THR A 227 13.01 18.12 21.19
N VAL A 228 12.78 18.39 22.48
CA VAL A 228 12.40 17.39 23.46
C VAL A 228 10.87 17.30 23.56
N ILE A 229 10.33 16.14 23.20
CA ILE A 229 8.91 15.84 23.20
C ILE A 229 8.45 15.44 24.60
N LYS A 230 7.44 16.18 25.08
CA LYS A 230 6.80 15.92 26.38
C LYS A 230 6.18 14.53 26.42
N ASP A 231 6.42 13.79 27.50
CA ASP A 231 5.96 12.42 27.70
C ASP A 231 6.44 11.45 26.59
N GLY A 232 7.46 11.84 25.83
CA GLY A 232 8.07 11.06 24.74
C GLY A 232 9.11 10.05 25.23
N TYR A 233 9.24 8.95 24.51
CA TYR A 233 10.17 7.86 24.80
C TYR A 233 11.12 7.61 23.65
N ASN A 234 12.42 7.66 23.91
CA ASN A 234 13.43 7.29 22.93
C ASN A 234 13.44 5.78 22.71
N VAL A 235 13.32 5.37 21.46
CA VAL A 235 13.28 3.96 21.05
C VAL A 235 14.59 3.63 20.34
N TYR A 236 15.41 2.81 20.99
CA TYR A 236 16.71 2.37 20.45
C TYR A 236 16.69 0.92 19.97
N SER A 237 15.63 0.17 20.29
CA SER A 237 15.50 -1.26 19.97
C SER A 237 14.04 -1.69 19.74
N TYR A 238 13.85 -2.86 19.14
CA TYR A 238 12.52 -3.44 18.94
C TYR A 238 11.75 -3.67 20.26
N ASN A 239 12.43 -4.00 21.36
CA ASN A 239 11.74 -4.18 22.64
C ASN A 239 11.27 -2.86 23.26
N ASP A 240 12.01 -1.77 23.05
CA ASP A 240 11.58 -0.43 23.45
C ASP A 240 10.34 -0.02 22.65
N LEU A 241 10.35 -0.29 21.34
CA LEU A 241 9.20 -0.06 20.46
C LEU A 241 7.97 -0.80 20.98
N LEU A 242 8.08 -2.11 21.26
CA LEU A 242 6.97 -2.90 21.81
C LEU A 242 6.48 -2.37 23.16
N ASN A 243 7.37 -1.86 24.03
CA ASN A 243 6.99 -1.28 25.31
C ASN A 243 6.19 0.03 25.16
N CYS A 244 6.40 0.77 24.07
CA CYS A 244 5.61 1.96 23.72
C CYS A 244 4.30 1.63 23.01
N THR A 245 4.29 0.55 22.24
CA THR A 245 3.20 0.16 21.32
C THR A 245 2.48 -1.07 21.85
N ASN A 246 2.75 -2.25 21.30
CA ASN A 246 1.94 -3.47 21.47
C ASN A 246 1.78 -3.97 22.92
N LYS A 247 2.69 -3.61 23.84
CA LYS A 247 2.61 -3.98 25.26
C LYS A 247 2.01 -2.87 26.14
N SER A 248 1.73 -1.70 25.59
CA SER A 248 1.15 -0.57 26.31
C SER A 248 -0.34 -0.49 26.03
N ASP A 249 -1.18 -0.58 27.05
CA ASP A 249 -2.64 -0.50 26.87
C ASP A 249 -3.10 0.87 26.30
N ALA A 250 -2.38 1.94 26.60
CA ALA A 250 -2.73 3.31 26.21
C ALA A 250 -1.80 3.93 25.15
N GLY A 251 -0.82 3.16 24.67
CA GLY A 251 0.29 3.67 23.86
C GLY A 251 1.17 4.70 24.59
N LYS A 252 2.34 4.99 24.00
CA LYS A 252 3.27 6.04 24.42
C LYS A 252 3.79 6.78 23.20
N ILE A 253 4.15 8.05 23.36
CA ILE A 253 4.75 8.82 22.28
C ILE A 253 6.13 8.25 21.97
N VAL A 254 6.39 7.92 20.72
CA VAL A 254 7.65 7.31 20.26
C VAL A 254 8.55 8.38 19.66
N CYS A 255 9.83 8.38 20.02
CA CYS A 255 10.89 9.11 19.34
C CYS A 255 11.97 8.09 18.91
N LEU A 256 11.99 7.72 17.64
CA LEU A 256 12.87 6.67 17.14
C LEU A 256 14.32 7.18 17.06
N GLN A 257 15.28 6.37 17.52
CA GLN A 257 16.70 6.71 17.60
C GLN A 257 17.59 5.63 16.95
N ALA A 258 17.00 4.75 16.13
CA ALA A 258 17.68 3.62 15.51
C ALA A 258 16.87 3.10 14.33
N ASN A 259 17.55 2.60 13.29
CA ASN A 259 16.88 1.75 12.31
C ASN A 259 16.50 0.42 12.98
N LEU A 260 15.29 -0.07 12.72
CA LEU A 260 14.84 -1.41 13.06
C LEU A 260 14.67 -2.19 11.75
N GLU A 261 15.71 -2.91 11.36
CA GLU A 261 15.86 -3.46 10.02
C GLU A 261 15.68 -4.97 9.95
N ALA A 262 15.52 -5.47 8.72
CA ALA A 262 15.46 -6.90 8.43
C ALA A 262 16.78 -7.59 8.80
N PHE A 263 16.73 -8.92 8.97
CA PHE A 263 17.89 -9.73 9.35
C PHE A 263 19.11 -9.52 8.43
N ASN A 264 18.90 -9.60 7.12
CA ASN A 264 19.98 -9.47 6.13
C ASN A 264 20.49 -8.03 5.98
N ASN A 265 19.75 -7.04 6.49
CA ASN A 265 20.17 -5.64 6.50
C ASN A 265 20.85 -5.26 7.83
N THR A 266 20.61 -6.04 8.90
CA THR A 266 21.18 -5.82 10.23
C THR A 266 22.50 -6.57 10.42
N TYR A 267 22.58 -7.80 9.92
CA TYR A 267 23.70 -8.71 10.16
C TYR A 267 24.35 -9.19 8.86
N SER A 268 25.68 -9.27 8.88
CA SER A 268 26.42 -9.92 7.81
C SER A 268 26.32 -11.45 7.93
N SER A 269 26.87 -12.17 6.94
CA SER A 269 26.81 -13.63 6.89
C SER A 269 27.43 -14.35 8.11
N ASP A 270 28.33 -13.70 8.85
CA ASP A 270 28.95 -14.23 10.08
C ASP A 270 28.22 -13.83 11.37
N LEU A 271 27.07 -13.15 11.24
CA LEU A 271 26.25 -12.59 12.33
C LEU A 271 26.87 -11.38 13.05
N SER A 272 27.90 -10.75 12.48
CA SER A 272 28.34 -9.42 12.92
C SER A 272 27.35 -8.34 12.49
N LYS A 273 27.16 -7.36 13.38
CA LYS A 273 26.32 -6.18 13.11
C LYS A 273 26.99 -5.34 12.02
N MET A 274 26.23 -4.95 10.99
CA MET A 274 26.78 -4.20 9.86
C MET A 274 26.88 -2.70 10.12
N ASP A 275 26.00 -2.16 10.97
CA ASP A 275 25.90 -0.72 11.25
C ASP A 275 25.47 -0.51 12.71
N GLU A 276 26.18 0.38 13.44
CA GLU A 276 25.94 0.61 14.88
C GLU A 276 24.62 1.33 15.20
N THR A 277 24.00 1.99 14.22
CA THR A 277 22.71 2.68 14.30
C THR A 277 21.52 1.77 13.97
N THR A 278 21.78 0.51 13.60
CA THR A 278 20.79 -0.42 13.08
C THR A 278 20.59 -1.63 13.99
N GLU A 279 19.37 -1.84 14.48
CA GLU A 279 18.98 -3.02 15.27
C GLU A 279 18.02 -3.93 14.48
N LEU A 280 17.90 -5.19 14.89
CA LEU A 280 16.97 -6.14 14.27
C LEU A 280 15.51 -5.80 14.64
N PHE A 281 14.63 -5.77 13.65
CA PHE A 281 13.18 -5.85 13.88
C PHE A 281 12.78 -7.30 14.22
N GLY A 282 12.42 -7.55 15.48
CA GLY A 282 12.00 -8.85 15.96
C GLY A 282 12.97 -9.52 16.94
N ASN A 283 12.41 -10.30 17.87
CA ASN A 283 13.20 -11.12 18.79
C ASN A 283 13.54 -12.48 18.14
N TYR A 284 14.74 -12.59 17.57
CA TYR A 284 15.24 -13.79 16.91
C TYR A 284 16.05 -14.70 17.84
N ASN A 285 15.76 -16.01 17.82
CA ASN A 285 16.57 -17.00 18.51
C ASN A 285 17.52 -17.71 17.53
N PRO A 286 18.84 -17.46 17.61
CA PRO A 286 19.81 -18.03 16.65
C PRO A 286 19.98 -19.54 16.78
N LYS A 287 19.62 -20.15 17.91
CA LYS A 287 19.71 -21.62 18.11
C LYS A 287 18.57 -22.35 17.41
N THR A 288 17.36 -21.80 17.50
CA THR A 288 16.17 -22.40 16.89
C THR A 288 15.87 -21.85 15.50
N LYS A 289 16.54 -20.75 15.10
CA LYS A 289 16.29 -19.99 13.87
C LYS A 289 14.83 -19.53 13.72
N LYS A 290 14.22 -19.09 14.83
CA LYS A 290 12.81 -18.67 14.86
C LYS A 290 12.65 -17.31 15.53
N TYR A 291 11.67 -16.56 15.05
CA TYR A 291 11.20 -15.33 15.66
C TYR A 291 10.10 -15.57 16.69
N SER A 292 9.90 -14.59 17.58
CA SER A 292 8.90 -14.63 18.65
C SER A 292 7.58 -13.91 18.31
N PHE A 293 7.42 -13.48 17.05
CA PHE A 293 6.34 -12.59 16.60
C PHE A 293 4.93 -13.00 17.02
N ASN A 294 4.60 -14.29 17.08
CA ASN A 294 3.24 -14.75 17.42
C ASN A 294 2.72 -14.22 18.77
N LYS A 295 3.62 -13.88 19.70
CA LYS A 295 3.29 -13.30 21.02
C LYS A 295 3.50 -11.78 21.11
N GLU A 296 3.99 -11.18 20.04
CA GLU A 296 4.46 -9.79 20.01
C GLU A 296 3.58 -8.92 19.11
N VAL A 297 2.95 -9.49 18.08
CA VAL A 297 1.97 -8.80 17.23
C VAL A 297 0.72 -8.42 18.00
N TYR A 298 0.09 -7.33 17.57
CA TYR A 298 -1.24 -6.95 18.03
C TYR A 298 -2.32 -7.69 17.22
N ARG A 299 -3.44 -8.02 17.86
CA ARG A 299 -4.55 -8.78 17.27
C ARG A 299 -5.84 -8.01 17.44
N PHE A 300 -6.59 -7.84 16.37
CA PHE A 300 -7.84 -7.10 16.36
C PHE A 300 -8.85 -7.75 15.42
N LEU A 301 -10.14 -7.47 15.64
CA LEU A 301 -11.18 -7.92 14.72
C LEU A 301 -11.23 -7.01 13.51
N SER A 302 -11.45 -7.59 12.33
CA SER A 302 -11.66 -6.82 11.11
C SER A 302 -12.74 -5.75 11.29
N THR A 303 -12.42 -4.53 10.84
CA THR A 303 -13.34 -3.39 10.79
C THR A 303 -14.20 -3.42 9.52
N TYR A 304 -13.85 -4.27 8.56
CA TYR A 304 -14.58 -4.45 7.31
C TYR A 304 -15.81 -5.35 7.47
N ASN A 305 -16.69 -5.37 6.47
CA ASN A 305 -17.90 -6.20 6.50
C ASN A 305 -17.56 -7.70 6.52
N THR A 306 -17.97 -8.39 7.60
CA THR A 306 -17.72 -9.82 7.82
C THR A 306 -18.97 -10.70 7.74
N ASN A 307 -20.10 -10.18 7.22
CA ASN A 307 -21.37 -10.91 7.17
C ASN A 307 -21.28 -12.21 6.38
N PHE A 308 -20.51 -12.24 5.29
CA PHE A 308 -20.27 -13.48 4.54
C PHE A 308 -19.48 -14.50 5.36
N ILE A 309 -18.46 -14.06 6.11
CA ILE A 309 -17.67 -14.91 6.98
C ILE A 309 -18.57 -15.54 8.06
N ASP A 310 -19.53 -14.78 8.62
CA ASP A 310 -20.52 -15.34 9.54
C ASP A 310 -21.35 -16.45 8.90
N GLN A 311 -21.91 -16.21 7.72
CA GLN A 311 -22.71 -17.20 6.99
C GLN A 311 -21.88 -18.44 6.60
N TYR A 312 -20.62 -18.24 6.24
CA TYR A 312 -19.68 -19.33 5.95
C TYR A 312 -19.43 -20.16 7.20
N ASN A 313 -19.12 -19.48 8.31
CA ASN A 313 -18.83 -20.10 9.59
C ASN A 313 -20.06 -20.79 10.20
N GLU A 314 -21.29 -20.42 9.88
CA GLU A 314 -22.46 -21.18 10.35
C GLU A 314 -22.57 -22.55 9.68
N LYS A 315 -22.17 -22.66 8.40
CA LYS A 315 -22.37 -23.86 7.57
C LYS A 315 -21.16 -24.79 7.52
N ASN A 316 -19.95 -24.27 7.66
CA ASN A 316 -18.71 -25.02 7.45
C ASN A 316 -17.97 -25.33 8.76
N SER A 317 -17.23 -26.45 8.80
CA SER A 317 -16.43 -26.82 9.97
C SER A 317 -15.07 -26.10 10.02
N ASP A 318 -14.51 -25.82 8.85
CA ASP A 318 -13.28 -25.04 8.64
C ASP A 318 -13.59 -23.54 8.77
N LYS A 319 -13.62 -23.03 10.00
CA LYS A 319 -13.98 -21.62 10.23
C LYS A 319 -12.92 -20.67 9.67
N ILE A 320 -13.37 -19.58 9.08
CA ILE A 320 -12.56 -18.43 8.70
C ILE A 320 -12.49 -17.50 9.92
N SER A 321 -11.27 -17.18 10.37
CA SER A 321 -11.07 -16.20 11.43
C SER A 321 -11.42 -14.79 10.94
N LYS A 322 -11.99 -13.97 11.81
CA LYS A 322 -12.17 -12.52 11.57
C LYS A 322 -11.05 -11.69 12.19
N GLU A 323 -10.14 -12.33 12.90
CA GLU A 323 -9.00 -11.68 13.55
C GLU A 323 -7.91 -11.40 12.51
N LEU A 324 -7.43 -10.16 12.51
CA LEU A 324 -6.27 -9.67 11.79
C LEU A 324 -5.12 -9.45 12.76
N ILE A 325 -3.91 -9.44 12.22
CA ILE A 325 -2.71 -9.05 12.98
C ILE A 325 -2.17 -7.71 12.50
N ALA A 326 -1.68 -6.94 13.47
CA ALA A 326 -0.85 -5.77 13.23
C ALA A 326 0.59 -6.02 13.75
N GLY A 327 1.60 -5.69 12.95
CA GLY A 327 2.99 -5.72 13.38
C GLY A 327 3.23 -4.79 14.56
N ILE A 328 2.86 -3.52 14.41
CA ILE A 328 2.95 -2.44 15.40
C ILE A 328 1.60 -1.74 15.58
N HIS A 329 1.18 -1.56 16.84
CA HIS A 329 -0.04 -0.86 17.25
C HIS A 329 0.28 0.53 17.78
N ILE A 330 0.01 1.55 16.97
CA ILE A 330 0.33 2.95 17.28
C ILE A 330 -0.93 3.64 17.80
N GLN A 331 -0.88 4.14 19.04
CA GLN A 331 -2.03 4.81 19.68
C GLN A 331 -1.73 6.26 20.11
N LYS A 332 -0.51 6.75 19.83
CA LYS A 332 0.02 8.08 20.18
C LYS A 332 0.95 8.58 19.09
N ASP A 333 1.33 9.85 19.19
CA ASP A 333 2.27 10.48 18.26
C ASP A 333 3.55 9.66 18.08
N PHE A 334 4.08 9.67 16.86
CA PHE A 334 5.23 8.89 16.46
C PHE A 334 6.19 9.77 15.68
N TYR A 335 7.35 10.05 16.28
CA TYR A 335 8.44 10.81 15.68
C TYR A 335 9.49 9.81 15.19
N GLY A 336 9.57 9.60 13.88
CA GLY A 336 10.45 8.61 13.26
C GLY A 336 11.90 9.07 13.10
N ASN A 337 12.16 10.39 13.09
CA ASN A 337 13.48 10.99 12.82
C ASN A 337 14.13 10.46 11.53
N GLY A 338 13.34 9.96 10.58
CA GLY A 338 13.80 9.34 9.34
C GLY A 338 14.40 7.95 9.51
N TYR A 339 14.41 7.36 10.71
CA TYR A 339 14.89 5.99 10.89
C TYR A 339 13.89 4.98 10.31
N ILE A 340 14.42 3.89 9.75
CA ILE A 340 13.62 2.85 9.09
C ILE A 340 13.03 1.90 10.13
N ILE A 341 11.76 1.50 9.94
CA ILE A 341 11.22 0.25 10.49
C ILE A 341 10.86 -0.67 9.32
N ASN A 342 11.51 -1.83 9.28
CA ASN A 342 11.35 -2.83 8.23
C ASN A 342 10.85 -4.16 8.78
N GLU A 343 9.61 -4.49 8.45
CA GLU A 343 8.95 -5.69 8.95
C GLU A 343 9.16 -6.95 8.09
N HIS A 344 10.17 -6.96 7.19
CA HIS A 344 10.35 -8.04 6.20
C HIS A 344 10.31 -9.44 6.83
N ASN A 345 10.95 -9.65 7.97
CA ASN A 345 10.97 -10.95 8.64
C ASN A 345 9.62 -11.38 9.24
N LEU A 346 8.68 -10.46 9.42
CA LEU A 346 7.32 -10.71 9.90
C LEU A 346 6.34 -10.91 8.74
N THR A 347 6.41 -10.05 7.72
CA THR A 347 5.35 -9.93 6.69
C THR A 347 5.69 -10.67 5.40
N TYR A 348 6.97 -10.87 5.08
CA TYR A 348 7.39 -11.43 3.81
C TYR A 348 7.39 -12.97 3.85
N PRO A 349 6.87 -13.65 2.81
CA PRO A 349 6.79 -15.11 2.80
C PRO A 349 8.17 -15.79 2.89
N THR A 350 8.26 -16.88 3.66
CA THR A 350 9.55 -17.51 3.97
C THR A 350 9.96 -18.65 3.03
N LYS A 351 9.07 -19.14 2.16
CA LYS A 351 9.36 -20.25 1.25
C LYS A 351 9.64 -19.75 -0.17
N THR A 352 10.77 -20.11 -0.74
CA THR A 352 11.08 -19.86 -2.17
C THR A 352 10.51 -20.98 -3.05
N LEU A 353 9.80 -20.62 -4.12
CA LEU A 353 9.20 -21.56 -5.08
C LEU A 353 10.08 -21.78 -6.32
N SER A 354 10.74 -20.74 -6.82
CA SER A 354 11.60 -20.78 -8.01
C SER A 354 12.84 -19.93 -7.77
N THR A 355 14.01 -20.44 -8.15
CA THR A 355 15.28 -19.72 -8.08
C THR A 355 15.49 -18.80 -9.27
N ASP A 356 14.87 -19.08 -10.42
CA ASP A 356 15.13 -18.37 -11.67
C ASP A 356 14.32 -17.06 -11.79
N GLU A 357 13.18 -16.97 -11.09
CA GLU A 357 12.30 -15.79 -11.06
C GLU A 357 12.12 -15.20 -9.64
N TYR A 358 12.83 -15.76 -8.65
CA TYR A 358 12.73 -15.45 -7.22
C TYR A 358 11.27 -15.26 -6.73
N LEU A 359 10.43 -16.27 -6.98
CA LEU A 359 9.04 -16.27 -6.51
C LEU A 359 8.96 -16.87 -5.11
N VAL A 360 8.20 -16.21 -4.22
CA VAL A 360 7.99 -16.66 -2.85
C VAL A 360 6.56 -17.18 -2.60
N ALA A 361 6.41 -17.97 -1.56
CA ALA A 361 5.14 -18.49 -1.08
C ALA A 361 5.14 -18.63 0.44
N LEU A 362 3.93 -18.74 1.00
CA LEU A 362 3.73 -18.90 2.43
C LEU A 362 4.40 -20.19 2.95
N GLY A 363 5.26 -20.04 3.95
CA GLY A 363 5.73 -21.09 4.84
C GLY A 363 4.69 -21.48 5.90
N GLU A 364 4.98 -22.51 6.69
CA GLU A 364 4.08 -22.98 7.76
C GLU A 364 4.01 -22.00 8.95
N ASP A 365 5.14 -21.36 9.27
CA ASP A 365 5.26 -20.45 10.41
C ASP A 365 4.90 -18.99 10.06
N ASP A 366 4.58 -18.70 8.79
CA ASP A 366 4.23 -17.35 8.34
C ASP A 366 2.90 -16.90 8.98
N LEU A 367 2.92 -15.71 9.59
CA LEU A 367 1.78 -15.13 10.27
C LEU A 367 0.90 -14.32 9.32
N PHE A 368 1.51 -13.57 8.42
CA PHE A 368 0.81 -12.84 7.36
C PHE A 368 0.41 -13.83 6.26
N ARG A 369 -0.89 -14.06 6.09
CA ARG A 369 -1.43 -15.05 5.13
C ARG A 369 -2.39 -14.44 4.11
N GLY A 370 -2.31 -13.13 3.97
CA GLY A 370 -3.11 -12.35 3.04
C GLY A 370 -4.47 -11.96 3.59
N PRO A 371 -5.27 -11.28 2.75
CA PRO A 371 -6.48 -10.60 3.16
C PRO A 371 -7.62 -11.56 3.48
N LEU A 372 -8.52 -11.11 4.36
CA LEU A 372 -9.77 -11.80 4.62
C LEU A 372 -10.64 -11.83 3.37
N PRO A 373 -11.34 -12.95 3.11
CA PRO A 373 -12.30 -13.00 2.02
C PRO A 373 -13.52 -12.14 2.35
N TYR A 374 -13.89 -11.25 1.44
CA TYR A 374 -15.17 -10.54 1.50
C TYR A 374 -16.31 -11.42 0.98
N ILE A 375 -16.09 -12.11 -0.14
CA ILE A 375 -17.01 -13.10 -0.68
C ILE A 375 -16.27 -14.21 -1.43
N ILE A 376 -16.83 -15.42 -1.39
CA ILE A 376 -16.36 -16.59 -2.13
C ILE A 376 -17.51 -17.21 -2.93
N ILE A 377 -17.26 -17.51 -4.20
CA ILE A 377 -18.01 -18.47 -4.99
C ILE A 377 -17.21 -19.78 -4.95
N GLY A 378 -17.74 -20.82 -4.31
CA GLY A 378 -17.01 -22.07 -4.01
C GLY A 378 -16.79 -22.26 -2.50
N THR A 379 -15.67 -22.88 -2.12
CA THR A 379 -15.24 -23.03 -0.71
C THR A 379 -13.95 -22.26 -0.44
N ASN A 380 -13.58 -22.06 0.82
CA ASN A 380 -12.34 -21.32 1.14
C ASN A 380 -11.07 -22.03 0.66
N GLY A 381 -11.05 -23.37 0.71
CA GLY A 381 -9.92 -24.17 0.23
C GLY A 381 -9.90 -24.40 -1.29
N LEU A 382 -11.04 -24.29 -1.96
CA LEU A 382 -11.19 -24.44 -3.41
C LEU A 382 -12.13 -23.34 -3.96
N PRO A 383 -11.69 -22.06 -3.93
CA PRO A 383 -12.48 -20.96 -4.46
C PRO A 383 -12.52 -21.01 -5.98
N ILE A 384 -13.71 -20.89 -6.57
CA ILE A 384 -13.86 -20.61 -8.00
C ILE A 384 -13.50 -19.15 -8.24
N VAL A 385 -14.07 -18.27 -7.42
CA VAL A 385 -13.78 -16.83 -7.36
C VAL A 385 -13.81 -16.39 -5.91
N LYS A 386 -12.82 -15.61 -5.50
CA LYS A 386 -12.75 -15.03 -4.15
C LYS A 386 -12.32 -13.57 -4.26
N ALA A 387 -13.14 -12.70 -3.69
CA ALA A 387 -12.84 -11.28 -3.56
C ALA A 387 -12.33 -10.99 -2.15
N TYR A 388 -11.40 -10.06 -2.07
CA TYR A 388 -10.69 -9.75 -0.84
C TYR A 388 -11.23 -8.49 -0.14
N GLY A 389 -11.25 -8.53 1.20
CA GLY A 389 -11.57 -7.43 2.08
C GLY A 389 -10.31 -6.86 2.73
N GLN A 390 -10.34 -6.69 4.05
CA GLN A 390 -9.22 -6.16 4.84
C GLN A 390 -8.08 -7.16 4.99
N ASP A 391 -6.85 -6.65 5.05
CA ASP A 391 -5.62 -7.43 5.17
C ASP A 391 -4.98 -7.27 6.55
N ASN A 392 -3.97 -8.09 6.83
CA ASN A 392 -3.06 -7.84 7.94
C ASN A 392 -2.31 -6.52 7.72
N VAL A 393 -1.89 -5.89 8.80
CA VAL A 393 -1.36 -4.53 8.80
C VAL A 393 0.05 -4.53 9.36
N GLY A 394 0.98 -3.78 8.77
CA GLY A 394 2.26 -3.52 9.41
C GLY A 394 2.06 -2.59 10.60
N PHE A 395 1.68 -1.35 10.31
CA PHE A 395 1.47 -0.27 11.28
C PHE A 395 -0.01 0.10 11.37
N TYR A 396 -0.67 -0.33 12.45
CA TYR A 396 -2.06 -0.02 12.73
C TYR A 396 -2.16 1.20 13.64
N VAL A 397 -2.61 2.33 13.09
CA VAL A 397 -2.78 3.60 13.79
C VAL A 397 -4.20 3.65 14.34
N ASP A 398 -4.33 3.56 15.65
CA ASP A 398 -5.60 3.34 16.34
C ASP A 398 -5.87 4.41 17.38
N GLY A 399 -6.80 5.32 17.05
CA GLY A 399 -7.21 6.43 17.89
C GLY A 399 -7.17 7.78 17.15
N ASP A 400 -7.68 8.81 17.84
CA ASP A 400 -7.82 10.15 17.28
C ASP A 400 -6.64 11.05 17.65
N ASN A 401 -6.41 12.10 16.85
CA ASN A 401 -5.41 13.15 17.11
C ASN A 401 -3.97 12.60 17.18
N ILE A 402 -3.62 11.70 16.28
CA ILE A 402 -2.28 11.10 16.20
C ILE A 402 -1.50 11.72 15.05
N THR A 403 -0.27 12.15 15.31
CA THR A 403 0.68 12.59 14.28
C THR A 403 1.80 11.58 14.12
N LEU A 404 1.95 11.04 12.91
CA LEU A 404 3.17 10.36 12.46
C LEU A 404 4.04 11.40 11.73
N ARG A 405 5.28 11.57 12.16
CA ARG A 405 6.19 12.59 11.62
C ARG A 405 7.53 11.94 11.28
N ASP A 406 8.01 12.20 10.07
CA ASP A 406 9.31 11.74 9.58
C ASP A 406 9.49 10.23 9.78
N VAL A 407 8.44 9.45 9.51
CA VAL A 407 8.47 8.00 9.62
C VAL A 407 8.92 7.37 8.31
N TYR A 408 9.77 6.36 8.38
CA TYR A 408 10.10 5.51 7.24
C TYR A 408 9.67 4.07 7.51
N PHE A 409 8.50 3.71 7.01
CA PHE A 409 7.86 2.41 7.25
C PHE A 409 7.85 1.54 6.00
N LYS A 410 8.27 0.28 6.14
CA LYS A 410 8.22 -0.71 5.07
C LYS A 410 7.82 -2.09 5.60
N ASN A 411 6.90 -2.77 4.91
CA ASN A 411 6.54 -4.14 5.29
C ASN A 411 7.59 -5.14 4.81
N CYS A 412 8.18 -4.92 3.65
CA CYS A 412 9.23 -5.81 3.12
C CYS A 412 10.39 -5.06 2.47
N ASN A 413 11.51 -5.76 2.34
CA ASN A 413 12.55 -5.38 1.38
C ASN A 413 11.97 -5.28 -0.03
N TYR A 414 12.54 -4.39 -0.84
CA TYR A 414 12.14 -4.25 -2.23
C TYR A 414 12.32 -5.57 -3.01
N SER A 415 11.40 -5.84 -3.93
CA SER A 415 11.45 -6.95 -4.88
C SER A 415 11.07 -6.42 -6.26
N SER A 416 11.78 -6.83 -7.30
CA SER A 416 11.43 -6.46 -8.70
C SER A 416 10.19 -7.19 -9.23
N THR A 417 9.68 -8.15 -8.45
CA THR A 417 8.47 -8.93 -8.73
C THR A 417 7.38 -8.52 -7.76
N LEU A 418 6.36 -7.80 -8.24
CA LEU A 418 5.31 -7.31 -7.36
C LEU A 418 4.54 -8.47 -6.69
N GLU A 419 4.32 -9.59 -7.36
CA GLU A 419 3.59 -10.76 -6.85
C GLU A 419 4.14 -11.29 -5.52
N ASN A 420 5.43 -11.07 -5.23
CA ASN A 420 6.03 -11.41 -3.95
C ASN A 420 5.42 -10.65 -2.75
N ASN A 421 4.71 -9.55 -3.02
CA ASN A 421 4.01 -8.73 -2.04
C ASN A 421 2.53 -9.13 -1.87
N ASP A 422 2.06 -10.23 -2.47
CA ASP A 422 0.67 -10.70 -2.36
C ASP A 422 0.24 -11.02 -0.92
N TYR A 423 1.19 -11.25 -0.02
CA TYR A 423 0.93 -11.58 1.39
C TYR A 423 1.51 -10.58 2.39
N THR A 424 2.17 -9.51 1.93
CA THR A 424 2.86 -8.56 2.83
C THR A 424 1.92 -7.61 3.58
N GLY A 425 0.61 -7.66 3.32
CA GLY A 425 -0.39 -6.85 4.01
C GLY A 425 -0.36 -5.36 3.67
N THR A 426 -1.15 -4.57 4.38
CA THR A 426 -1.16 -3.10 4.31
C THR A 426 0.03 -2.54 5.10
N VAL A 427 0.78 -1.56 4.58
CA VAL A 427 1.87 -0.93 5.36
C VAL A 427 1.30 -0.12 6.51
N VAL A 428 0.51 0.92 6.22
CA VAL A 428 -0.14 1.75 7.25
C VAL A 428 -1.66 1.68 7.10
N GLU A 429 -2.36 1.35 8.18
CA GLU A 429 -3.82 1.46 8.24
C GLU A 429 -4.25 2.45 9.33
N LEU A 430 -5.15 3.37 8.97
CA LEU A 430 -5.65 4.43 9.82
C LEU A 430 -7.04 4.08 10.38
N ASN A 431 -7.19 4.13 11.71
CA ASN A 431 -8.43 3.91 12.42
C ASN A 431 -8.64 4.99 13.49
N GLY A 432 -9.29 6.09 13.10
CA GLY A 432 -9.51 7.27 13.95
C GLY A 432 -9.54 8.58 13.16
N ASP A 433 -9.92 9.66 13.84
CA ASP A 433 -10.08 11.00 13.27
C ASP A 433 -8.89 11.91 13.58
N ASN A 434 -8.69 12.94 12.75
CA ASN A 434 -7.64 13.94 12.89
C ASN A 434 -6.23 13.31 12.95
N ILE A 435 -5.98 12.31 12.11
CA ILE A 435 -4.68 11.67 11.95
C ILE A 435 -3.84 12.43 10.92
N LYS A 436 -2.57 12.66 11.22
CA LYS A 436 -1.61 13.32 10.34
C LYS A 436 -0.41 12.42 10.05
N VAL A 437 0.02 12.36 8.80
CA VAL A 437 1.28 11.73 8.37
C VAL A 437 2.09 12.78 7.63
N LEU A 438 3.21 13.19 8.20
CA LEU A 438 3.98 14.36 7.77
C LEU A 438 5.41 13.97 7.44
N ASN A 439 5.95 14.52 6.35
CA ASN A 439 7.37 14.40 5.99
C ASN A 439 7.85 12.94 5.95
N SER A 440 7.04 12.00 5.46
CA SER A 440 7.28 10.56 5.68
C SER A 440 7.59 9.78 4.40
N HIS A 441 8.04 8.53 4.56
CA HIS A 441 8.22 7.56 3.49
C HIS A 441 7.55 6.24 3.85
N LEU A 442 6.52 5.86 3.10
CA LEU A 442 5.80 4.59 3.28
C LEU A 442 6.02 3.72 2.03
N THR A 443 6.42 2.47 2.17
CA THR A 443 6.76 1.64 0.99
C THR A 443 6.54 0.15 1.16
N SER A 444 6.41 -0.54 0.03
CA SER A 444 6.62 -1.99 -0.08
C SER A 444 5.61 -2.79 0.73
N GLY A 445 4.39 -2.87 0.22
CA GLY A 445 3.34 -3.70 0.78
C GLY A 445 2.34 -4.15 -0.28
N ARG A 446 1.31 -4.88 0.14
CA ARG A 446 0.20 -5.20 -0.75
C ARG A 446 -0.57 -3.93 -1.10
N VAL A 447 -0.85 -3.14 -0.06
CA VAL A 447 -1.33 -1.76 -0.10
C VAL A 447 -0.41 -0.93 0.79
N VAL A 448 -0.06 0.30 0.41
CA VAL A 448 0.83 1.14 1.24
C VAL A 448 0.03 1.86 2.33
N LEU A 449 -1.07 2.53 1.97
CA LEU A 449 -1.91 3.27 2.91
C LEU A 449 -3.38 2.83 2.78
N ARG A 450 -4.03 2.53 3.91
CA ARG A 450 -5.47 2.29 3.98
C ARG A 450 -6.12 3.30 4.94
N SER A 451 -7.14 4.02 4.47
CA SER A 451 -7.94 4.97 5.26
C SER A 451 -9.43 4.78 5.02
N TYR A 452 -10.14 4.27 6.03
CA TYR A 452 -11.56 3.95 5.93
C TYR A 452 -12.31 4.57 7.12
N SER A 453 -13.36 5.33 6.82
CA SER A 453 -14.21 5.99 7.83
C SER A 453 -13.44 6.93 8.78
N ASN A 454 -12.42 7.62 8.28
CA ASN A 454 -11.63 8.61 9.02
C ASN A 454 -12.03 10.04 8.63
N LYS A 455 -12.06 10.97 9.58
CA LYS A 455 -12.30 12.40 9.34
C LYS A 455 -11.06 13.25 9.54
N ASN A 456 -10.93 14.29 8.72
CA ASN A 456 -9.85 15.27 8.83
C ASN A 456 -8.44 14.65 8.78
N THR A 457 -8.25 13.61 7.96
CA THR A 457 -6.93 12.98 7.79
C THR A 457 -6.07 13.82 6.84
N ILE A 458 -4.81 14.05 7.20
CA ILE A 458 -3.85 14.79 6.36
C ILE A 458 -2.60 13.95 6.15
N ILE A 459 -2.27 13.69 4.89
CA ILE A 459 -0.96 13.17 4.49
C ILE A 459 -0.25 14.28 3.73
N GLU A 460 0.88 14.73 4.26
CA GLU A 460 1.60 15.90 3.74
C GLU A 460 3.08 15.60 3.52
N ASN A 461 3.61 16.09 2.40
CA ASN A 461 5.02 16.02 2.04
C ASN A 461 5.62 14.61 2.18
N THR A 462 4.88 13.60 1.72
CA THR A 462 5.18 12.18 1.95
C THR A 462 5.41 11.45 0.64
N LEU A 463 6.44 10.60 0.59
CA LEU A 463 6.68 9.63 -0.48
C LEU A 463 5.96 8.32 -0.16
N MET A 464 5.09 7.87 -1.06
CA MET A 464 4.43 6.56 -0.96
C MET A 464 4.72 5.75 -2.22
N GLU A 465 5.30 4.57 -2.07
CA GLU A 465 5.75 3.80 -3.22
C GLU A 465 5.60 2.28 -3.10
N LYS A 466 5.62 1.58 -4.25
CA LYS A 466 5.74 0.11 -4.35
C LYS A 466 4.57 -0.65 -3.70
N GLY A 467 3.35 -0.36 -4.14
CA GLY A 467 2.15 -1.13 -3.79
C GLY A 467 1.88 -2.27 -4.79
N ARG A 468 1.65 -3.51 -4.31
CA ARG A 468 1.21 -4.63 -5.17
C ARG A 468 -0.11 -4.35 -5.86
N GLU A 469 -1.05 -3.78 -5.12
CA GLU A 469 -2.36 -3.34 -5.63
C GLU A 469 -2.30 -1.83 -5.87
N PHE A 470 -2.70 -1.08 -4.83
CA PHE A 470 -2.73 0.36 -4.80
C PHE A 470 -1.65 0.86 -3.87
N ILE A 471 -1.22 2.10 -4.10
CA ILE A 471 -0.44 2.81 -3.08
C ILE A 471 -1.41 3.23 -1.97
N ALA A 472 -2.54 3.88 -2.27
CA ALA A 472 -3.56 4.19 -1.27
C ALA A 472 -4.94 3.58 -1.58
N ARG A 473 -5.59 3.02 -0.57
CA ARG A 473 -7.02 2.63 -0.60
C ARG A 473 -7.81 3.49 0.37
N ILE A 474 -8.86 4.11 -0.16
CA ILE A 474 -9.69 5.08 0.55
C ILE A 474 -11.14 4.60 0.45
N GLY A 475 -11.83 4.48 1.58
CA GLY A 475 -13.18 3.94 1.59
C GLY A 475 -13.95 4.21 2.88
N SER A 476 -14.99 3.41 3.09
CA SER A 476 -15.79 3.45 4.32
C SER A 476 -16.04 2.02 4.80
N ASN A 477 -15.90 1.80 6.10
CA ASN A 477 -16.36 0.56 6.75
C ASN A 477 -17.86 0.62 7.04
N GLU A 478 -18.47 1.81 6.99
CA GLU A 478 -19.91 2.02 7.12
C GLU A 478 -20.61 1.86 5.76
N PHE A 479 -21.73 1.14 5.75
CA PHE A 479 -22.58 0.94 4.58
C PHE A 479 -24.05 0.88 4.96
N VAL A 480 -24.91 1.15 3.99
CA VAL A 480 -26.36 0.99 4.12
C VAL A 480 -26.77 -0.29 3.41
N GLY A 481 -27.32 -1.21 4.19
CA GLY A 481 -27.92 -2.43 3.67
C GLY A 481 -29.23 -2.13 2.96
N ILE A 482 -29.69 -3.10 2.18
CA ILE A 482 -30.95 -3.01 1.45
C ILE A 482 -32.17 -3.02 2.41
N ASP A 483 -33.05 -2.02 2.29
CA ASP A 483 -34.33 -1.95 3.02
C ASP A 483 -35.38 -2.86 2.36
N SER A 484 -35.69 -3.98 3.00
CA SER A 484 -36.66 -4.95 2.50
C SER A 484 -38.12 -4.47 2.47
N THR A 485 -38.42 -3.31 3.06
CA THR A 485 -39.78 -2.76 3.14
C THR A 485 -40.10 -1.72 2.07
N LYS A 486 -39.09 -1.25 1.33
CA LYS A 486 -39.23 -0.23 0.29
C LYS A 486 -40.01 -0.76 -0.92
N GLN A 487 -40.82 0.09 -1.54
CA GLN A 487 -41.47 -0.20 -2.82
C GLN A 487 -40.48 0.07 -3.98
N ILE A 488 -40.45 -0.85 -4.93
CA ILE A 488 -39.65 -0.80 -6.14
C ILE A 488 -40.59 -0.49 -7.29
N GLU A 489 -40.31 0.59 -8.01
CA GLU A 489 -41.07 1.01 -9.19
C GLU A 489 -40.12 1.16 -10.37
N PHE A 490 -40.44 0.55 -11.51
CA PHE A 490 -39.67 0.72 -12.75
C PHE A 490 -40.53 0.50 -14.00
N SER A 491 -40.14 1.13 -15.10
CA SER A 491 -40.75 0.93 -16.40
C SER A 491 -39.84 0.08 -17.29
N PHE A 492 -40.40 -0.94 -17.94
CA PHE A 492 -39.68 -1.75 -18.93
C PHE A 492 -40.60 -2.09 -20.10
N LYS A 493 -40.13 -1.83 -21.33
CA LYS A 493 -40.88 -2.05 -22.58
C LYS A 493 -42.29 -1.42 -22.59
N GLY A 494 -42.44 -0.25 -21.97
CA GLY A 494 -43.71 0.48 -21.92
C GLY A 494 -44.72 -0.06 -20.91
N HIS A 495 -44.30 -0.97 -20.03
CA HIS A 495 -45.08 -1.43 -18.88
C HIS A 495 -44.43 -0.93 -17.58
N ASP A 496 -45.27 -0.47 -16.65
CA ASP A 496 -44.85 -0.05 -15.32
C ASP A 496 -45.04 -1.20 -14.34
N TYR A 497 -44.02 -1.43 -13.52
CA TYR A 497 -43.95 -2.46 -12.51
C TYR A 497 -43.85 -1.80 -11.13
N SER A 498 -44.55 -2.34 -10.14
CA SER A 498 -44.50 -1.91 -8.74
C SER A 498 -44.57 -3.14 -7.84
N TYR A 499 -43.55 -3.32 -7.01
CA TYR A 499 -43.39 -4.47 -6.11
C TYR A 499 -42.82 -4.00 -4.77
N SER A 500 -43.22 -4.61 -3.66
CA SER A 500 -42.40 -4.51 -2.44
C SER A 500 -41.04 -5.16 -2.67
N TYR A 501 -40.03 -4.74 -1.92
CA TYR A 501 -38.69 -5.30 -2.00
C TYR A 501 -38.69 -6.83 -1.78
N ASP A 502 -39.44 -7.33 -0.79
CA ASP A 502 -39.58 -8.76 -0.57
C ASP A 502 -40.23 -9.48 -1.77
N GLU A 503 -41.27 -8.90 -2.39
CA GLU A 503 -41.88 -9.48 -3.60
C GLU A 503 -40.91 -9.51 -4.77
N PHE A 504 -40.16 -8.43 -5.01
CA PHE A 504 -39.22 -8.38 -6.12
C PHE A 504 -38.06 -9.36 -5.95
N PHE A 505 -37.53 -9.53 -4.74
CA PHE A 505 -36.33 -10.34 -4.50
C PHE A 505 -36.64 -11.81 -4.15
N ILE A 506 -37.81 -12.13 -3.60
CA ILE A 506 -38.13 -13.46 -3.05
C ILE A 506 -39.24 -14.19 -3.85
N ASP A 507 -40.15 -13.50 -4.53
CA ASP A 507 -41.29 -14.13 -5.22
C ASP A 507 -40.84 -15.02 -6.40
N GLN A 508 -41.50 -16.17 -6.59
CA GLN A 508 -41.28 -17.12 -7.69
C GLN A 508 -42.45 -17.17 -8.68
N ASN A 509 -43.42 -16.25 -8.58
CA ASN A 509 -44.57 -16.26 -9.45
C ASN A 509 -44.19 -15.95 -10.92
N LYS A 510 -44.66 -16.79 -11.85
CA LYS A 510 -44.18 -16.80 -13.25
C LYS A 510 -44.59 -15.57 -14.07
N ASP A 511 -45.57 -14.81 -13.60
CA ASP A 511 -46.18 -13.71 -14.35
C ASP A 511 -45.57 -12.33 -14.00
N ASN A 512 -44.77 -12.22 -12.93
CA ASN A 512 -44.17 -10.97 -12.45
C ASN A 512 -42.71 -10.81 -12.89
N TRP A 513 -42.20 -9.58 -13.06
CA TRP A 513 -40.80 -9.31 -13.38
C TRP A 513 -40.00 -9.11 -12.08
N ASN A 514 -39.48 -10.22 -11.52
CA ASN A 514 -38.73 -10.27 -10.26
C ASN A 514 -37.20 -10.35 -10.50
N LEU A 515 -36.41 -10.31 -9.42
CA LEU A 515 -34.96 -10.38 -9.46
C LEU A 515 -34.46 -11.60 -10.24
N ASN A 516 -35.07 -12.76 -10.00
CA ASN A 516 -34.70 -14.02 -10.64
C ASN A 516 -34.90 -13.95 -12.16
N ARG A 517 -36.05 -13.46 -12.63
CA ARG A 517 -36.32 -13.30 -14.06
C ARG A 517 -35.45 -12.25 -14.72
N ILE A 518 -35.23 -11.10 -14.07
CA ILE A 518 -34.32 -10.08 -14.57
C ILE A 518 -32.91 -10.67 -14.71
N SER A 519 -32.38 -11.20 -13.63
CA SER A 519 -31.03 -11.76 -13.58
C SER A 519 -30.86 -12.92 -14.58
N ALA A 520 -31.87 -13.78 -14.72
CA ALA A 520 -31.89 -14.86 -15.72
C ALA A 520 -31.93 -14.32 -17.16
N ALA A 521 -32.78 -13.30 -17.40
CA ALA A 521 -32.84 -12.61 -18.69
C ALA A 521 -31.46 -12.04 -19.01
N LEU A 522 -30.79 -11.36 -18.08
CA LEU A 522 -29.46 -10.79 -18.24
C LEU A 522 -28.38 -11.83 -18.60
N LEU A 523 -28.43 -13.05 -18.05
CA LEU A 523 -27.42 -14.08 -18.34
C LEU A 523 -27.45 -14.63 -19.77
N LYS A 524 -28.58 -14.58 -20.50
CA LYS A 524 -28.71 -15.10 -21.88
C LYS A 524 -28.30 -16.58 -22.03
N THR A 525 -28.76 -17.50 -21.16
CA THR A 525 -28.34 -18.91 -21.28
C THR A 525 -29.50 -19.90 -21.27
N SER A 526 -29.28 -21.06 -21.90
CA SER A 526 -30.22 -22.18 -21.89
C SER A 526 -30.25 -22.96 -20.56
N TYR A 527 -29.35 -22.68 -19.62
CA TYR A 527 -29.23 -23.39 -18.34
C TYR A 527 -30.08 -22.79 -17.23
N VAL A 528 -30.54 -21.56 -17.40
CA VAL A 528 -31.49 -20.93 -16.50
C VAL A 528 -32.89 -21.13 -17.06
N THR A 529 -33.82 -21.61 -16.24
CA THR A 529 -35.21 -21.83 -16.66
C THR A 529 -35.90 -20.48 -16.82
N VAL A 530 -35.87 -19.92 -18.03
CA VAL A 530 -36.53 -18.66 -18.41
C VAL A 530 -37.46 -18.84 -19.60
N ASN A 531 -38.49 -18.01 -19.66
CA ASN A 531 -39.44 -17.96 -20.77
C ASN A 531 -38.71 -17.60 -22.08
N GLU A 532 -39.19 -18.12 -23.22
CA GLU A 532 -38.58 -17.86 -24.54
C GLU A 532 -38.56 -16.36 -24.92
N GLU A 533 -39.52 -15.57 -24.44
CA GLU A 533 -39.54 -14.12 -24.65
C GLU A 533 -38.36 -13.42 -23.95
N ASP A 534 -38.01 -13.87 -22.73
CA ASP A 534 -36.93 -13.31 -21.91
C ASP A 534 -35.54 -13.64 -22.50
N LYS A 535 -35.44 -14.76 -23.24
CA LYS A 535 -34.21 -15.16 -23.97
C LYS A 535 -33.92 -14.26 -25.17
N ASN A 536 -34.95 -13.66 -25.76
CA ASN A 536 -34.87 -12.88 -27.01
C ASN A 536 -34.72 -11.37 -26.79
N LEU A 537 -34.41 -10.91 -25.56
CA LEU A 537 -34.12 -9.50 -25.29
C LEU A 537 -32.90 -9.00 -26.06
N SER A 538 -33.01 -7.78 -26.61
CA SER A 538 -31.91 -7.07 -27.26
C SER A 538 -30.82 -6.69 -26.25
N ASP A 539 -29.62 -6.38 -26.72
CA ASP A 539 -28.52 -5.95 -25.84
C ASP A 539 -28.86 -4.61 -25.13
N SER A 540 -29.56 -3.70 -25.82
CA SER A 540 -30.08 -2.47 -25.22
C SER A 540 -31.11 -2.73 -24.12
N ASP A 541 -32.02 -3.70 -24.32
CA ASP A 541 -33.00 -4.06 -23.27
C ASP A 541 -32.30 -4.58 -22.01
N ARG A 542 -31.24 -5.38 -22.19
CA ARG A 542 -30.46 -5.96 -21.09
C ARG A 542 -29.68 -4.89 -20.34
N LEU A 543 -29.10 -3.93 -21.06
CA LEU A 543 -28.42 -2.80 -20.43
C LEU A 543 -29.40 -1.99 -19.58
N VAL A 544 -30.60 -1.71 -20.08
CA VAL A 544 -31.67 -1.03 -19.31
C VAL A 544 -32.01 -1.81 -18.03
N LEU A 545 -32.19 -3.13 -18.14
CA LEU A 545 -32.48 -3.98 -16.97
C LEU A 545 -31.36 -3.97 -15.93
N ALA A 546 -30.10 -4.00 -16.34
CA ALA A 546 -28.97 -3.91 -15.42
C ALA A 546 -28.91 -2.55 -14.71
N ARG A 547 -29.22 -1.45 -15.42
CA ARG A 547 -29.32 -0.12 -14.81
C ARG A 547 -30.47 -0.01 -13.82
N ILE A 548 -31.62 -0.63 -14.12
CA ILE A 548 -32.73 -0.73 -13.16
C ILE A 548 -32.29 -1.48 -11.91
N LEU A 549 -31.64 -2.65 -12.04
CA LEU A 549 -31.11 -3.39 -10.90
C LEU A 549 -30.12 -2.57 -10.09
N ASN A 550 -29.21 -1.86 -10.76
CA ASN A 550 -28.24 -0.99 -10.09
C ASN A 550 -28.94 0.07 -9.24
N GLY A 551 -29.95 0.75 -9.80
CA GLY A 551 -30.73 1.76 -9.08
C GLY A 551 -31.55 1.20 -7.92
N ILE A 552 -32.02 -0.05 -8.02
CA ILE A 552 -32.72 -0.74 -6.93
C ILE A 552 -31.75 -1.09 -5.80
N LEU A 553 -30.59 -1.67 -6.15
CA LEU A 553 -29.58 -2.16 -5.22
C LEU A 553 -28.77 -1.04 -4.56
N SER A 554 -28.96 0.19 -5.01
CA SER A 554 -28.25 1.36 -4.48
C SER A 554 -29.18 2.22 -3.64
N ASP A 555 -28.76 2.57 -2.43
CA ASP A 555 -29.56 3.42 -1.56
C ASP A 555 -29.23 4.90 -1.79
N THR A 556 -30.27 5.67 -2.13
CA THR A 556 -30.22 7.13 -2.27
C THR A 556 -30.22 7.88 -0.93
N SER A 557 -30.31 7.18 0.22
CA SER A 557 -30.24 7.81 1.55
C SER A 557 -28.85 8.35 1.92
N LEU A 558 -27.84 8.08 1.09
CA LEU A 558 -26.44 8.49 1.29
C LEU A 558 -26.16 9.97 0.92
N VAL A 559 -27.19 10.73 0.57
CA VAL A 559 -27.10 12.16 0.30
C VAL A 559 -28.00 12.95 1.27
N THR A 560 -27.60 14.17 1.57
CA THR A 560 -28.39 15.14 2.34
C THR A 560 -29.65 15.57 1.58
N GLU A 561 -30.56 16.32 2.21
CA GLU A 561 -31.77 16.87 1.58
C GLU A 561 -31.49 17.70 0.32
N ASN A 562 -30.28 18.27 0.20
CA ASN A 562 -29.82 19.04 -0.96
C ASN A 562 -29.09 18.19 -2.02
N ASN A 563 -29.16 16.86 -1.93
CA ASN A 563 -28.50 15.92 -2.82
C ASN A 563 -26.96 15.97 -2.75
N THR A 564 -26.40 16.43 -1.62
CA THR A 564 -24.94 16.40 -1.35
C THR A 564 -24.57 15.10 -0.63
N PRO A 565 -23.58 14.32 -1.11
CA PRO A 565 -23.16 13.09 -0.44
C PRO A 565 -22.74 13.28 1.02
N ILE A 566 -23.12 12.32 1.87
CA ILE A 566 -22.70 12.27 3.28
C ILE A 566 -21.40 11.48 3.34
N TYR A 567 -20.27 12.19 3.28
CA TYR A 567 -18.96 11.54 3.35
C TYR A 567 -18.73 10.96 4.74
N LYS A 568 -18.26 9.72 4.82
CA LYS A 568 -17.79 9.10 6.08
C LYS A 568 -16.28 9.02 6.19
N ASN A 569 -15.58 9.19 5.06
CA ASN A 569 -14.15 9.37 5.04
C ASN A 569 -13.79 10.71 4.39
N GLU A 570 -12.79 11.40 4.93
CA GLU A 570 -12.28 12.68 4.45
C GLU A 570 -10.77 12.72 4.67
N ILE A 571 -10.03 12.76 3.56
CA ILE A 571 -8.58 12.69 3.55
C ILE A 571 -7.99 13.71 2.57
N THR A 572 -6.90 14.35 2.97
CA THR A 572 -6.15 15.30 2.15
C THR A 572 -4.75 14.76 1.87
N PHE A 573 -4.38 14.71 0.59
CA PHE A 573 -2.99 14.51 0.17
C PHE A 573 -2.43 15.83 -0.35
N LYS A 574 -1.40 16.34 0.33
CA LYS A 574 -0.78 17.62 0.03
C LYS A 574 0.72 17.44 -0.20
N ASP A 575 1.20 17.92 -1.35
CA ASP A 575 2.64 17.87 -1.68
C ASP A 575 3.23 16.45 -1.65
N CYS A 576 2.42 15.42 -1.92
CA CYS A 576 2.82 14.01 -1.85
C CYS A 576 3.36 13.48 -3.18
N ILE A 577 4.20 12.46 -3.12
CA ILE A 577 4.71 11.75 -4.31
C ILE A 577 4.28 10.29 -4.25
N PHE A 578 3.73 9.81 -5.37
CA PHE A 578 3.31 8.43 -5.56
C PHE A 578 4.18 7.77 -6.62
N TYR A 579 4.77 6.62 -6.32
CA TYR A 579 5.60 5.88 -7.27
C TYR A 579 5.29 4.40 -7.30
N GLN A 580 5.01 3.88 -8.49
CA GLN A 580 4.98 2.45 -8.79
C GLN A 580 3.91 1.64 -8.04
N SER A 581 2.77 1.42 -8.69
CA SER A 581 1.70 0.51 -8.27
C SER A 581 1.56 -0.68 -9.23
N GLY A 582 1.07 -1.82 -8.74
CA GLY A 582 0.71 -2.95 -9.61
C GLY A 582 -0.63 -2.80 -10.31
N LEU A 583 -1.54 -1.98 -9.75
CA LEU A 583 -2.82 -1.65 -10.37
C LEU A 583 -2.92 -0.17 -10.71
N PHE A 584 -3.32 0.66 -9.74
CA PHE A 584 -3.44 2.12 -9.86
C PHE A 584 -2.91 2.76 -8.57
N SER A 585 -2.49 4.03 -8.61
CA SER A 585 -1.90 4.67 -7.43
C SER A 585 -2.90 4.79 -6.27
N ILE A 586 -4.12 5.24 -6.53
CA ILE A 586 -5.15 5.48 -5.51
C ILE A 586 -6.47 4.84 -5.93
N GLY A 587 -7.02 4.01 -5.04
CA GLY A 587 -8.33 3.39 -5.19
C GLY A 587 -9.34 3.96 -4.19
N LEU A 588 -10.47 4.49 -4.69
CA LEU A 588 -11.63 4.87 -3.88
C LEU A 588 -12.70 3.80 -4.03
N ASP A 589 -12.83 2.92 -3.03
CA ASP A 589 -13.60 1.70 -3.18
C ASP A 589 -14.97 1.72 -2.49
N THR A 590 -15.89 0.97 -3.08
CA THR A 590 -17.18 0.61 -2.52
C THR A 590 -17.34 -0.91 -2.56
N ILE A 591 -18.19 -1.46 -1.68
CA ILE A 591 -18.48 -2.89 -1.71
C ILE A 591 -19.13 -3.31 -3.04
N PHE A 592 -18.89 -4.56 -3.41
CA PHE A 592 -19.67 -5.19 -4.47
C PHE A 592 -21.12 -5.35 -4.03
N ASN A 593 -22.07 -4.97 -4.89
CA ASN A 593 -23.49 -4.88 -4.54
C ASN A 593 -24.39 -5.70 -5.47
N GLY A 594 -23.82 -6.53 -6.35
CA GLY A 594 -24.58 -7.26 -7.36
C GLY A 594 -25.63 -8.21 -6.79
N PRO A 595 -26.62 -8.62 -7.59
CA PRO A 595 -27.76 -9.44 -7.14
C PRO A 595 -27.36 -10.79 -6.49
N TYR A 596 -26.20 -11.34 -6.85
CA TYR A 596 -25.67 -12.55 -6.21
C TYR A 596 -25.43 -12.36 -4.70
N MET A 597 -25.00 -11.15 -4.29
CA MET A 597 -24.75 -10.78 -2.89
C MET A 597 -26.03 -10.76 -2.05
N PHE A 598 -27.21 -10.64 -2.69
CA PHE A 598 -28.47 -10.56 -1.97
C PHE A 598 -29.07 -11.93 -1.66
N ASP A 599 -29.14 -12.86 -2.61
CA ASP A 599 -29.74 -14.18 -2.35
C ASP A 599 -29.17 -15.32 -3.20
N GLY A 600 -28.03 -15.08 -3.85
CA GLY A 600 -27.42 -15.99 -4.81
C GLY A 600 -27.99 -15.94 -6.22
N SER A 601 -28.92 -15.02 -6.51
CA SER A 601 -29.51 -14.91 -7.84
C SER A 601 -28.49 -14.59 -8.94
N PRO A 602 -28.71 -15.07 -10.17
CA PRO A 602 -29.73 -16.05 -10.59
C PRO A 602 -29.26 -17.51 -10.42
N VAL A 603 -28.00 -17.72 -10.03
CA VAL A 603 -27.34 -19.03 -10.05
C VAL A 603 -27.55 -19.86 -8.81
N LYS A 604 -28.33 -19.34 -7.86
CA LYS A 604 -28.82 -20.06 -6.70
C LYS A 604 -29.30 -21.46 -7.07
N SER A 605 -30.16 -21.61 -8.09
CA SER A 605 -30.66 -22.92 -8.52
C SER A 605 -29.59 -23.87 -9.09
N VAL A 606 -28.52 -23.31 -9.67
CA VAL A 606 -27.38 -24.07 -10.21
C VAL A 606 -26.44 -24.49 -9.06
N LEU A 607 -26.17 -23.59 -8.12
CA LEU A 607 -25.27 -23.79 -6.98
C LEU A 607 -25.92 -24.53 -5.81
N GLN A 608 -27.25 -24.52 -5.68
CA GLN A 608 -28.01 -25.24 -4.65
C GLN A 608 -27.74 -26.74 -4.67
N ASN A 609 -27.50 -27.31 -5.87
CA ASN A 609 -27.14 -28.72 -6.01
C ASN A 609 -25.72 -29.04 -5.50
N LEU A 610 -24.91 -28.01 -5.24
CA LEU A 610 -23.53 -28.09 -4.75
C LEU A 610 -23.40 -27.61 -3.29
N GLU A 611 -24.50 -27.19 -2.63
CA GLU A 611 -24.49 -26.78 -1.21
C GLU A 611 -24.01 -27.90 -0.27
N SER A 612 -24.23 -29.17 -0.64
CA SER A 612 -23.73 -30.32 0.13
C SER A 612 -22.20 -30.44 0.15
N GLU A 613 -21.49 -29.63 -0.64
CA GLU A 613 -20.02 -29.62 -0.75
C GLU A 613 -19.37 -28.44 0.02
N GLY A 614 -20.13 -27.76 0.89
CA GLY A 614 -19.62 -26.65 1.73
C GLY A 614 -19.72 -25.26 1.09
N ILE A 615 -20.34 -25.15 -0.08
CA ILE A 615 -20.60 -23.87 -0.75
C ILE A 615 -21.66 -23.08 0.01
N VAL A 616 -21.37 -21.80 0.27
CA VAL A 616 -22.29 -20.89 0.97
C VAL A 616 -22.89 -19.89 -0.01
N ILE A 617 -24.21 -19.98 -0.20
CA ILE A 617 -24.96 -18.97 -0.93
C ILE A 617 -25.14 -17.73 -0.03
N PRO A 618 -24.71 -16.53 -0.48
CA PRO A 618 -24.89 -15.30 0.26
C PRO A 618 -26.37 -14.98 0.52
N ASN A 619 -26.65 -14.35 1.64
CA ASN A 619 -27.99 -13.92 2.02
C ASN A 619 -27.95 -12.49 2.62
N LYS A 620 -28.52 -11.53 1.91
CA LYS A 620 -28.67 -10.13 2.30
C LYS A 620 -27.37 -9.47 2.78
N ILE A 621 -26.26 -9.72 2.07
CA ILE A 621 -24.97 -9.08 2.35
C ILE A 621 -24.62 -7.92 1.41
N SER A 622 -25.52 -7.64 0.45
CA SER A 622 -25.44 -6.48 -0.45
C SER A 622 -25.77 -5.17 0.28
N GLY A 623 -25.21 -4.06 -0.21
CA GLY A 623 -25.45 -2.71 0.28
C GLY A 623 -24.67 -1.66 -0.50
N THR A 624 -24.74 -0.41 -0.06
CA THR A 624 -23.96 0.71 -0.62
C THR A 624 -23.11 1.35 0.48
N ASN A 625 -21.81 1.48 0.26
CA ASN A 625 -20.92 2.14 1.22
C ASN A 625 -21.18 3.63 1.27
N TYR A 626 -21.00 4.24 2.45
CA TYR A 626 -20.90 5.69 2.51
C TYR A 626 -19.69 6.18 1.70
N PRO A 627 -19.83 7.30 0.97
CA PRO A 627 -18.76 7.81 0.12
C PRO A 627 -17.60 8.41 0.90
N SER A 628 -16.48 8.55 0.21
CA SER A 628 -15.28 9.23 0.68
C SER A 628 -15.04 10.51 -0.11
N ILE A 629 -14.42 11.50 0.53
CA ILE A 629 -13.85 12.64 -0.18
C ILE A 629 -12.32 12.62 -0.04
N LEU A 630 -11.64 12.74 -1.18
CA LEU A 630 -10.20 12.89 -1.27
C LEU A 630 -9.88 14.29 -1.80
N HIS A 631 -9.18 15.10 -1.02
CA HIS A 631 -8.64 16.38 -1.45
C HIS A 631 -7.20 16.20 -1.93
N LEU A 632 -6.90 16.70 -3.12
CA LEU A 632 -5.57 16.74 -3.68
C LEU A 632 -5.09 18.19 -3.72
N GLU A 633 -3.99 18.46 -3.06
CA GLU A 633 -3.47 19.81 -2.88
C GLU A 633 -1.99 19.94 -3.22
N GLY A 634 -1.59 21.17 -3.53
CA GLY A 634 -0.19 21.52 -3.74
C GLY A 634 0.40 20.83 -4.95
N GLU A 635 1.65 20.40 -4.83
CA GLU A 635 2.41 19.71 -5.86
C GLU A 635 2.41 18.20 -5.61
N THR A 636 1.20 17.62 -5.61
CA THR A 636 0.99 16.18 -5.52
C THR A 636 1.15 15.52 -6.90
N GLU A 637 2.03 14.51 -7.00
CA GLU A 637 2.54 13.98 -8.27
C GLU A 637 2.54 12.44 -8.32
N PHE A 638 2.27 11.87 -9.50
CA PHE A 638 2.13 10.42 -9.73
C PHE A 638 3.11 9.90 -10.78
N TYR A 639 4.22 9.30 -10.33
CA TYR A 639 5.25 8.69 -11.17
C TYR A 639 4.91 7.21 -11.42
N ASP A 640 3.83 6.95 -12.17
CA ASP A 640 3.25 5.61 -12.20
C ASP A 640 2.79 5.18 -13.61
N TYR A 641 3.72 5.15 -14.55
CA TYR A 641 3.47 4.71 -15.92
C TYR A 641 3.61 3.20 -16.08
N LYS A 642 2.65 2.60 -16.80
CA LYS A 642 2.57 1.17 -17.09
C LYS A 642 2.16 0.93 -18.53
N THR A 643 2.62 -0.17 -19.10
CA THR A 643 1.93 -0.78 -20.24
C THR A 643 0.63 -1.42 -19.74
N ILE A 644 -0.35 -1.65 -20.62
CA ILE A 644 -1.62 -2.29 -20.22
C ILE A 644 -1.39 -3.68 -19.62
N ASP A 645 -0.42 -4.44 -20.14
CA ASP A 645 -0.16 -5.79 -19.66
C ASP A 645 0.34 -5.79 -18.21
N GLN A 646 1.05 -4.73 -17.79
CA GLN A 646 1.54 -4.53 -16.42
C GLN A 646 0.44 -4.15 -15.42
N VAL A 647 -0.75 -3.74 -15.85
CA VAL A 647 -1.89 -3.53 -14.93
C VAL A 647 -2.35 -4.91 -14.44
N ASN A 648 -2.12 -5.26 -13.17
CA ASN A 648 -2.35 -6.62 -12.69
C ASN A 648 -3.59 -6.72 -11.78
N LEU A 649 -4.64 -7.39 -12.27
CA LEU A 649 -5.92 -7.56 -11.58
C LEU A 649 -5.97 -8.78 -10.64
N SER A 650 -5.00 -9.70 -10.72
CA SER A 650 -5.06 -10.99 -9.99
C SER A 650 -5.02 -10.82 -8.47
N CYS A 651 -4.54 -9.67 -7.99
CA CYS A 651 -4.51 -9.35 -6.58
C CYS A 651 -5.89 -9.01 -5.99
N LEU A 652 -6.84 -8.51 -6.81
CA LEU A 652 -8.20 -8.16 -6.35
C LEU A 652 -9.14 -9.36 -6.27
N ILE A 653 -8.97 -10.31 -7.19
CA ILE A 653 -9.84 -11.47 -7.35
C ILE A 653 -8.99 -12.72 -7.59
N ASP A 654 -9.06 -13.67 -6.65
CA ASP A 654 -8.42 -14.97 -6.78
C ASP A 654 -9.27 -15.92 -7.62
N THR A 655 -8.63 -16.45 -8.68
CA THR A 655 -9.20 -17.40 -9.64
C THR A 655 -8.30 -18.62 -9.86
N THR A 656 -7.43 -18.91 -8.89
CA THR A 656 -6.41 -19.98 -8.97
C THR A 656 -7.01 -21.33 -9.37
N TYR A 657 -8.16 -21.70 -8.83
CA TYR A 657 -8.81 -23.00 -9.12
C TYR A 657 -9.90 -22.93 -10.19
N LEU A 658 -10.14 -21.76 -10.79
CA LEU A 658 -11.24 -21.52 -11.74
C LEU A 658 -11.28 -22.57 -12.86
N ASN A 659 -10.18 -22.72 -13.59
CA ASN A 659 -10.11 -23.63 -14.74
C ASN A 659 -10.22 -25.10 -14.33
N GLN A 660 -9.61 -25.47 -13.20
CA GLN A 660 -9.70 -26.82 -12.67
C GLN A 660 -11.15 -27.15 -12.31
N THR A 661 -11.79 -26.31 -11.49
CA THR A 661 -13.17 -26.54 -11.04
C THR A 661 -14.15 -26.57 -12.21
N ILE A 662 -13.95 -25.72 -13.23
CA ILE A 662 -14.76 -25.74 -14.47
C ILE A 662 -14.62 -27.08 -15.19
N ASN A 663 -13.40 -27.55 -15.43
CA ASN A 663 -13.15 -28.78 -16.18
C ASN A 663 -13.60 -30.03 -15.39
N ASP A 664 -13.46 -30.02 -14.06
CA ASP A 664 -13.86 -31.13 -13.18
C ASP A 664 -15.39 -31.25 -13.03
N ILE A 665 -16.11 -30.13 -12.88
CA ILE A 665 -17.57 -30.12 -12.69
C ILE A 665 -18.31 -30.31 -14.01
N LEU A 666 -17.82 -29.75 -15.12
CA LEU A 666 -18.58 -29.64 -16.38
C LEU A 666 -18.19 -30.68 -17.45
N GLY A 667 -17.12 -31.46 -17.24
CA GLY A 667 -16.67 -32.54 -18.12
C GLY A 667 -15.47 -32.17 -19.01
N SER A 668 -14.70 -33.17 -19.44
CA SER A 668 -13.31 -33.01 -19.91
C SER A 668 -13.07 -33.17 -21.43
N GLU A 669 -14.09 -33.08 -22.28
CA GLU A 669 -13.88 -33.30 -23.73
C GLU A 669 -13.23 -32.10 -24.45
N GLN A 670 -13.18 -30.91 -23.85
CA GLN A 670 -12.44 -29.73 -24.32
C GLN A 670 -11.95 -28.89 -23.13
N GLU A 671 -10.63 -28.70 -23.00
CA GLU A 671 -10.07 -27.78 -21.99
C GLU A 671 -10.53 -26.34 -22.27
N GLN A 672 -11.14 -25.70 -21.28
CA GLN A 672 -11.33 -24.25 -21.27
C GLN A 672 -10.22 -23.60 -20.45
N LYS A 673 -9.64 -22.52 -20.99
CA LYS A 673 -8.70 -21.64 -20.29
C LYS A 673 -9.36 -20.26 -20.19
N LEU A 674 -9.94 -19.98 -19.03
CA LEU A 674 -10.42 -18.66 -18.65
C LEU A 674 -9.34 -17.90 -17.89
N THR A 675 -9.26 -16.59 -18.12
CA THR A 675 -8.39 -15.66 -17.40
C THR A 675 -9.21 -14.59 -16.71
N ILE A 676 -8.58 -13.79 -15.85
CA ILE A 676 -9.26 -12.68 -15.15
C ILE A 676 -9.92 -11.67 -16.10
N ASP A 677 -9.32 -11.42 -17.25
CA ASP A 677 -9.85 -10.48 -18.24
C ASP A 677 -11.16 -10.98 -18.90
N ASP A 678 -11.49 -12.28 -18.79
CA ASP A 678 -12.75 -12.83 -19.31
C ASP A 678 -13.98 -12.42 -18.51
N PHE A 679 -13.82 -12.16 -17.21
CA PHE A 679 -14.93 -11.82 -16.31
C PHE A 679 -14.74 -10.47 -15.61
N PHE A 680 -13.53 -9.92 -15.64
CA PHE A 680 -13.20 -8.59 -15.18
C PHE A 680 -12.36 -7.83 -16.23
N PRO A 681 -12.94 -7.50 -17.41
CA PRO A 681 -12.24 -6.97 -18.60
C PRO A 681 -11.74 -5.51 -18.46
N VAL A 682 -11.26 -5.11 -17.28
CA VAL A 682 -10.77 -3.74 -17.01
C VAL A 682 -9.65 -3.35 -18.00
N LYS A 683 -8.68 -4.24 -18.24
CA LYS A 683 -7.57 -3.99 -19.18
C LYS A 683 -8.06 -3.73 -20.60
N ILE A 684 -8.98 -4.57 -21.08
CA ILE A 684 -9.50 -4.52 -22.45
C ILE A 684 -10.26 -3.21 -22.68
N ILE A 685 -11.11 -2.82 -21.73
CA ILE A 685 -11.90 -1.59 -21.85
C ILE A 685 -10.97 -0.39 -21.75
N LEU A 686 -10.04 -0.37 -20.79
CA LEU A 686 -9.07 0.72 -20.63
C LEU A 686 -8.23 0.90 -21.89
N ASP A 687 -7.66 -0.18 -22.44
CA ASP A 687 -6.87 -0.15 -23.67
C ASP A 687 -7.65 0.46 -24.83
N ARG A 688 -8.90 0.02 -25.05
CA ARG A 688 -9.77 0.58 -26.09
C ARG A 688 -10.01 2.07 -25.88
N ARG A 689 -10.37 2.50 -24.67
CA ARG A 689 -10.67 3.92 -24.38
C ARG A 689 -9.42 4.79 -24.55
N CYS A 690 -8.26 4.32 -24.09
CA CYS A 690 -6.98 5.02 -24.29
C CYS A 690 -6.61 5.16 -25.78
N LYS A 691 -6.90 4.15 -26.63
CA LYS A 691 -6.71 4.24 -28.10
C LYS A 691 -7.65 5.22 -28.76
N GLU A 692 -8.94 5.13 -28.44
CA GLU A 692 -10.00 5.94 -29.06
C GLU A 692 -9.82 7.43 -28.75
N GLU A 693 -9.44 7.74 -27.52
CA GLU A 693 -9.37 9.11 -27.02
C GLU A 693 -7.94 9.69 -27.02
N GLY A 694 -6.92 8.89 -27.35
CA GLY A 694 -5.53 9.34 -27.48
C GLY A 694 -4.79 9.57 -26.16
N TYR A 695 -5.06 8.76 -25.13
CA TYR A 695 -4.47 8.92 -23.78
C TYR A 695 -3.13 8.21 -23.59
N TYR A 696 -2.68 7.43 -24.57
CA TYR A 696 -1.36 6.82 -24.52
C TYR A 696 -0.24 7.84 -24.71
N TYR A 697 0.82 7.66 -23.94
CA TYR A 697 2.13 8.17 -24.30
C TYR A 697 2.91 7.07 -25.02
N THR A 698 3.45 7.36 -26.20
CA THR A 698 4.22 6.39 -26.99
C THR A 698 5.69 6.74 -26.95
N ASP A 699 6.51 5.84 -26.38
CA ASP A 699 7.97 5.90 -26.45
C ASP A 699 8.49 4.66 -27.16
N SER A 700 9.36 4.84 -28.16
CA SER A 700 10.06 3.75 -28.85
C SER A 700 9.14 2.61 -29.31
N SER A 701 7.95 2.94 -29.83
CA SER A 701 6.86 2.03 -30.27
C SER A 701 6.08 1.28 -29.18
N THR A 702 6.38 1.54 -27.91
CA THR A 702 5.66 1.01 -26.76
C THR A 702 4.69 2.07 -26.23
N ASN A 703 3.46 1.65 -25.92
CA ASN A 703 2.42 2.52 -25.37
C ASN A 703 2.37 2.39 -23.85
N TYR A 704 2.40 3.54 -23.19
CA TYR A 704 2.34 3.68 -21.74
C TYR A 704 1.15 4.53 -21.34
N VAL A 705 0.53 4.17 -20.22
CA VAL A 705 -0.55 4.92 -19.58
C VAL A 705 -0.20 5.11 -18.11
N SER A 706 -0.52 6.28 -17.58
CA SER A 706 -0.52 6.51 -16.14
C SER A 706 -1.96 6.81 -15.73
N THR A 707 -2.55 5.90 -14.96
CA THR A 707 -3.92 6.00 -14.44
C THR A 707 -3.84 6.09 -12.93
N PRO A 708 -3.69 7.29 -12.35
CA PRO A 708 -3.44 7.37 -10.92
C PRO A 708 -4.66 7.00 -10.06
N PHE A 709 -5.88 7.20 -10.57
CA PHE A 709 -7.09 7.05 -9.77
C PHE A 709 -8.07 6.05 -10.34
N ALA A 710 -8.67 5.26 -9.45
CA ALA A 710 -9.82 4.43 -9.74
C ALA A 710 -10.90 4.59 -8.67
N LEU A 711 -12.09 5.03 -9.07
CA LEU A 711 -13.32 4.85 -8.31
C LEU A 711 -13.92 3.53 -8.77
N PHE A 712 -13.96 2.57 -7.86
CA PHE A 712 -14.34 1.20 -8.20
C PHE A 712 -15.16 0.55 -7.08
N GLY A 713 -15.52 -0.69 -7.32
CA GLY A 713 -16.64 -1.34 -6.63
C GLY A 713 -17.83 -1.39 -7.57
N GLY A 714 -18.75 -2.32 -7.34
CA GLY A 714 -19.86 -2.50 -8.29
C GLY A 714 -21.16 -1.81 -7.89
N GLY A 715 -21.20 -1.21 -6.69
CA GLY A 715 -22.29 -0.32 -6.28
C GLY A 715 -22.02 1.14 -6.63
N ILE A 716 -23.07 1.97 -6.54
CA ILE A 716 -22.95 3.40 -6.79
C ILE A 716 -21.86 3.99 -5.89
N ASN A 717 -20.88 4.63 -6.52
CA ASN A 717 -19.78 5.29 -5.84
C ASN A 717 -19.97 6.81 -5.88
N HIS A 718 -20.52 7.35 -4.79
CA HIS A 718 -20.68 8.80 -4.61
C HIS A 718 -19.40 9.50 -4.10
N SER A 719 -18.27 8.80 -4.09
CA SER A 719 -17.01 9.39 -3.65
C SER A 719 -16.55 10.48 -4.60
N LEU A 720 -15.80 11.44 -4.06
CA LEU A 720 -15.32 12.61 -4.79
C LEU A 720 -13.80 12.70 -4.68
N ILE A 721 -13.16 12.95 -5.81
CA ILE A 721 -11.78 13.44 -5.87
C ILE A 721 -11.84 14.93 -6.15
N ASP A 722 -11.49 15.73 -5.16
CA ASP A 722 -11.39 17.18 -5.26
C ASP A 722 -9.97 17.57 -5.68
N THR A 723 -9.88 18.21 -6.85
CA THR A 723 -8.62 18.69 -7.45
C THR A 723 -8.55 20.22 -7.50
N GLU A 724 -9.41 20.95 -6.77
CA GLU A 724 -9.49 22.42 -6.88
C GLU A 724 -8.13 23.08 -6.61
N ASN A 725 -7.45 22.62 -5.55
CA ASN A 725 -6.18 23.12 -5.03
C ASN A 725 -4.94 22.38 -5.57
N LEU A 726 -5.11 21.51 -6.58
CA LEU A 726 -4.01 20.74 -7.17
C LEU A 726 -3.29 21.57 -8.25
N SER A 727 -1.97 21.71 -8.13
CA SER A 727 -1.16 22.57 -9.01
C SER A 727 -1.10 22.08 -10.45
N ASN A 728 -1.07 20.77 -10.67
CA ASN A 728 -0.94 20.10 -11.97
C ASN A 728 -2.28 19.53 -12.48
N LYS A 729 -3.42 20.06 -12.00
CA LYS A 729 -4.77 19.54 -12.36
C LYS A 729 -5.06 19.56 -13.86
N ASP A 730 -4.42 20.43 -14.64
CA ASP A 730 -4.57 20.50 -16.09
C ASP A 730 -3.99 19.27 -16.82
N LYS A 731 -3.13 18.50 -16.16
CA LYS A 731 -2.54 17.25 -16.65
C LYS A 731 -3.43 16.03 -16.45
N LEU A 732 -4.41 16.10 -15.56
CA LEU A 732 -5.36 15.02 -15.30
C LEU A 732 -6.56 15.09 -16.24
N ILE A 733 -6.84 13.98 -16.90
CA ILE A 733 -8.10 13.72 -17.60
C ILE A 733 -9.02 12.96 -16.64
N GLN A 734 -10.25 13.44 -16.50
CA GLN A 734 -11.27 12.84 -15.64
C GLN A 734 -12.27 12.01 -16.47
N ASN A 735 -12.98 11.10 -15.79
CA ASN A 735 -14.21 10.44 -16.26
C ASN A 735 -14.04 9.37 -17.35
N ILE A 736 -12.99 8.54 -17.29
CA ILE A 736 -12.91 7.35 -18.14
C ILE A 736 -13.79 6.26 -17.51
N LYS A 737 -15.03 6.18 -17.97
CA LYS A 737 -15.98 5.16 -17.53
C LYS A 737 -15.67 3.80 -18.15
N LEU A 738 -15.47 2.80 -17.30
CA LEU A 738 -15.32 1.40 -17.68
C LEU A 738 -16.60 0.62 -17.34
N ASP A 739 -17.45 0.42 -18.35
CA ASP A 739 -18.63 -0.43 -18.18
C ASP A 739 -18.27 -1.91 -18.41
N ILE A 740 -17.89 -2.57 -17.32
CA ILE A 740 -17.58 -4.01 -17.31
C ILE A 740 -18.77 -4.83 -17.81
N TYR A 741 -19.99 -4.40 -17.47
CA TYR A 741 -21.19 -5.16 -17.77
C TYR A 741 -21.57 -5.08 -19.25
N GLU A 742 -21.51 -3.89 -19.84
CA GLU A 742 -21.70 -3.70 -21.28
C GLU A 742 -20.73 -4.56 -22.09
N GLU A 743 -19.46 -4.60 -21.66
CA GLU A 743 -18.41 -5.39 -22.31
C GLU A 743 -18.71 -6.91 -22.25
N VAL A 744 -19.08 -7.41 -21.06
CA VAL A 744 -19.40 -8.84 -20.87
C VAL A 744 -20.67 -9.24 -21.60
N LEU A 745 -21.66 -8.35 -21.71
CA LEU A 745 -22.90 -8.62 -22.43
C LEU A 745 -22.74 -8.66 -23.95
N THR A 746 -22.15 -7.61 -24.52
CA THR A 746 -22.09 -7.38 -25.98
C THR A 746 -21.24 -8.40 -26.71
N LYS A 747 -20.29 -9.05 -26.02
CA LYS A 747 -19.39 -10.07 -26.59
C LYS A 747 -19.92 -11.51 -26.54
N THR A 748 -21.14 -11.77 -26.06
CA THR A 748 -21.64 -13.15 -25.96
C THR A 748 -21.98 -13.76 -27.34
N THR A 749 -21.33 -14.87 -27.70
CA THR A 749 -21.67 -15.69 -28.87
C THR A 749 -22.94 -16.51 -28.67
N SER A 750 -23.61 -16.93 -29.75
CA SER A 750 -24.81 -17.77 -29.66
C SER A 750 -24.50 -19.15 -29.11
N ASP A 751 -25.25 -19.61 -28.09
CA ASP A 751 -25.16 -20.95 -27.48
C ASP A 751 -25.53 -22.13 -28.43
N GLN A 752 -25.90 -21.85 -29.68
CA GLN A 752 -26.29 -22.88 -30.64
C GLN A 752 -25.07 -23.70 -31.07
N GLY A 753 -25.08 -25.01 -30.76
CA GLY A 753 -24.03 -25.96 -31.13
C GLY A 753 -22.81 -26.02 -30.19
N GLN A 754 -22.77 -25.23 -29.12
CA GLN A 754 -21.69 -25.27 -28.13
C GLN A 754 -21.81 -26.47 -27.16
N THR A 755 -20.66 -26.96 -26.66
CA THR A 755 -20.59 -28.03 -25.66
C THR A 755 -21.11 -27.56 -24.29
N ILE A 756 -21.46 -28.51 -23.41
CA ILE A 756 -21.90 -28.21 -22.03
C ILE A 756 -20.85 -27.43 -21.23
N VAL A 757 -19.56 -27.71 -21.49
CA VAL A 757 -18.41 -27.07 -20.85
C VAL A 757 -18.32 -25.59 -21.22
N VAL A 758 -18.36 -25.26 -22.51
CA VAL A 758 -18.30 -23.87 -23.01
C VAL A 758 -19.48 -23.05 -22.47
N LYS A 759 -20.66 -23.65 -22.42
CA LYS A 759 -21.85 -22.98 -21.88
C LYS A 759 -21.75 -22.74 -20.39
N GLY A 760 -21.25 -23.71 -19.61
CA GLY A 760 -21.05 -23.54 -18.17
C GLY A 760 -19.97 -22.49 -17.84
N ALA A 761 -18.88 -22.45 -18.62
CA ALA A 761 -17.88 -21.40 -18.52
C ALA A 761 -18.48 -20.01 -18.78
N ASN A 762 -19.32 -19.85 -19.82
CA ASN A 762 -20.02 -18.59 -20.10
C ASN A 762 -21.00 -18.18 -18.99
N VAL A 763 -21.69 -19.14 -18.34
CA VAL A 763 -22.53 -18.87 -17.17
C VAL A 763 -21.67 -18.32 -16.04
N LEU A 764 -20.57 -18.99 -15.69
CA LEU A 764 -19.68 -18.59 -14.60
C LEU A 764 -19.07 -17.20 -14.81
N LYS A 765 -18.61 -16.86 -16.03
CA LYS A 765 -18.13 -15.51 -16.36
C LYS A 765 -19.14 -14.43 -15.94
N LYS A 766 -20.40 -14.65 -16.29
CA LYS A 766 -21.48 -13.70 -16.01
C LYS A 766 -21.91 -13.70 -14.54
N CYS A 767 -21.79 -14.84 -13.83
CA CYS A 767 -22.03 -14.89 -12.39
C CYS A 767 -21.10 -13.95 -11.61
N VAL A 768 -19.84 -13.87 -12.02
CA VAL A 768 -18.88 -12.96 -11.41
C VAL A 768 -19.34 -11.51 -11.59
N SER A 769 -19.75 -11.12 -12.80
CA SER A 769 -20.32 -9.79 -13.04
C SER A 769 -21.58 -9.53 -12.21
N MET A 770 -22.42 -10.56 -11.98
CA MET A 770 -23.59 -10.48 -11.10
C MET A 770 -23.25 -10.40 -9.61
N ALA A 771 -22.02 -10.72 -9.21
CA ALA A 771 -21.53 -10.52 -7.85
C ALA A 771 -20.93 -9.13 -7.67
N LEU A 772 -20.14 -8.67 -8.66
CA LEU A 772 -19.50 -7.36 -8.64
C LEU A 772 -20.54 -6.25 -8.51
N GLY A 773 -21.51 -6.21 -9.43
CA GLY A 773 -22.47 -5.11 -9.57
C GLY A 773 -22.45 -4.52 -10.98
N PHE A 774 -23.19 -3.43 -11.19
CA PHE A 774 -23.41 -2.85 -12.53
C PHE A 774 -22.93 -1.40 -12.65
N GLU A 775 -22.40 -0.82 -11.59
CA GLU A 775 -21.83 0.53 -11.64
C GLU A 775 -20.53 0.50 -12.46
N PRO A 776 -20.37 1.38 -13.47
CA PRO A 776 -19.11 1.54 -14.19
C PRO A 776 -18.00 2.01 -13.25
N PHE A 777 -16.79 1.55 -13.47
CA PHE A 777 -15.63 2.14 -12.79
C PHE A 777 -15.30 3.47 -13.42
N ASP A 778 -14.84 4.41 -12.61
CA ASP A 778 -14.41 5.72 -13.09
C ASP A 778 -12.91 5.88 -12.86
N LEU A 779 -12.18 6.15 -13.94
CA LEU A 779 -10.74 6.32 -13.90
C LEU A 779 -10.34 7.73 -14.28
N MET A 780 -9.23 8.18 -13.70
CA MET A 780 -8.54 9.41 -14.11
C MET A 780 -7.13 9.07 -14.55
N THR A 781 -6.67 9.69 -15.64
CA THR A 781 -5.38 9.40 -16.29
C THR A 781 -4.61 10.67 -16.59
N TYR A 782 -3.28 10.59 -16.60
CA TYR A 782 -2.46 11.67 -17.15
C TYR A 782 -2.47 11.68 -18.68
N LYS A 783 -2.21 12.86 -19.23
CA LYS A 783 -2.01 13.08 -20.67
C LYS A 783 -0.57 13.50 -21.00
N ASP A 784 -0.24 13.44 -22.28
CA ASP A 784 0.96 14.05 -22.87
C ASP A 784 2.31 13.56 -22.30
N GLY A 785 2.34 12.42 -21.60
CA GLY A 785 3.58 11.87 -21.02
C GLY A 785 4.11 12.66 -19.82
N TYR A 786 3.28 13.45 -19.15
CA TYR A 786 3.67 14.20 -17.94
C TYR A 786 4.32 13.28 -16.89
N LEU A 787 5.56 13.56 -16.48
CA LEU A 787 6.38 12.76 -15.54
C LEU A 787 6.85 11.38 -16.06
N PHE A 788 6.69 11.09 -17.36
CA PHE A 788 7.18 9.82 -17.92
C PHE A 788 8.70 9.73 -17.87
N ASN A 789 9.24 8.68 -17.24
CA ASN A 789 10.68 8.43 -17.03
C ASN A 789 11.42 9.56 -16.30
N GLU A 790 10.71 10.45 -15.60
CA GLU A 790 11.35 11.45 -14.73
C GLU A 790 11.82 10.80 -13.43
N ALA A 791 12.97 11.25 -12.92
CA ALA A 791 13.48 10.83 -11.62
C ALA A 791 12.64 11.47 -10.50
N ILE A 792 12.41 10.71 -9.43
CA ILE A 792 11.63 11.16 -8.27
C ILE A 792 12.41 12.23 -7.52
N PRO A 793 11.84 13.43 -7.30
CA PRO A 793 12.61 14.52 -6.71
C PRO A 793 12.56 14.45 -5.18
N ILE A 794 13.15 13.44 -4.54
CA ILE A 794 13.10 13.30 -3.06
C ILE A 794 13.72 14.51 -2.33
N GLN A 795 14.69 15.17 -2.95
CA GLN A 795 15.29 16.42 -2.46
C GLN A 795 14.28 17.57 -2.39
N LYS A 796 13.22 17.54 -3.20
CA LYS A 796 12.10 18.48 -3.16
C LYS A 796 11.31 18.33 -1.85
N LEU A 797 11.10 17.10 -1.39
CA LEU A 797 10.45 16.84 -0.10
C LEU A 797 11.29 17.41 1.04
N LYS A 798 12.61 17.18 1.01
CA LYS A 798 13.55 17.74 1.99
C LYS A 798 13.57 19.27 1.99
N ALA A 799 13.48 19.89 0.82
CA ALA A 799 13.46 21.34 0.68
C ALA A 799 12.18 22.00 1.21
N ARG A 800 11.03 21.31 1.13
CA ARG A 800 9.74 21.82 1.63
C ARG A 800 9.57 21.70 3.15
N ALA A 801 10.33 20.79 3.77
CA ALA A 801 10.24 20.55 5.21
C ALA A 801 11.08 21.53 6.04
N LYS A 802 12.09 22.15 5.42
CA LYS A 802 12.86 23.28 5.96
C LYS A 802 12.08 24.58 5.80
#